data_AF-A0A517LGN5-F1
#
_entry.id   AF-A0A517LGN5-F1
#
_cell.length_a   1.000
_cell.length_b   1.000
_cell.length_c   1.000
_cell.angle_alpha   90.00
_cell.angle_beta   90.00
_cell.angle_gamma   90.00
#
_symmetry.space_group_name_H-M   'P 1'
#
loop_
_entity.id
_entity.type
_entity.pdbx_description
1 polymer ?
#
loop_
_entity_poly.entity_id
_entity_poly.type
_entity_poly.pdbx_seq_one_letter_code
_entity_poly.pdbx_strand_id
1 'polypeptide(L)'
;MSSPTHESRFYHPSDSQPTLPSYNSPHTGRQGRPLIDLVTNEWACKSYRDSSFESTDSYSHAYFMSEKDSFSSDLPTWIRQLSFPRRVQRYLLGYAVFLVACWFTWLYYLEPAWAQERLYDASLAALNDKEQSFGANIRPEFTDMIHLKTLDADLLPGSRSSIDDRRLIVVGDVHGCKDELSKLLDKVGFVKGKDHLILAGDMIAKGPDSRGVIDMAVDLGADAVRGNWEDRTLLAYDSLVAKVHPLPGPQEDPNTRDDFLDEQSFSHGDYKDRAMAKELDEKHIKWLQSCPVILKVGAISGFNGGSEIVVVHAGLVPGIDLDRQDPFLVMNMRSIDVMTRVPSEYRKGEPWEKLWNHYQSHTHPASQRQTVIYGHDSKTGLNIHKYSKGLDSGCVKGGELTAFVVDQTGKHKIAPLYDQIVLFGDSITEFGETCNGEGIGHVAALRRAYIRRLDVVNRGFSGYNTDLALRVMHKAIPSASDANIRIMGLFFGANDSCLPTEVNNQCVPLPEFKCNMTKLLRHPNSSGHKARMFLITNPPVIEEMQYAIDKAKGYPLRRTAENTKKYADAIRDLGREHSVPVVDLWSAIMLQAGWTPDLEGPLPGCMDAPRSDVLAKYLIDGLHLTPAGYQLLYNTIMRCIALCWPDQLPEHLPFILPHWDDGDAWKMRGETGSIINHRMRSAQPRRSGGSSIRPPSASL
;
A
#
# COMPACT_ATOMS: atom_id res chain seq x y z
N MET A 1 14.84 10.31 -64.81
CA MET A 1 15.97 10.78 -65.65
C MET A 1 17.24 10.32 -64.94
N SER A 2 17.81 9.17 -65.30
CA SER A 2 18.66 8.92 -66.49
C SER A 2 20.15 9.04 -66.11
N SER A 3 20.82 7.89 -65.99
CA SER A 3 22.28 7.73 -65.79
C SER A 3 23.09 8.27 -66.98
N PRO A 4 24.42 8.42 -66.85
CA PRO A 4 25.36 7.39 -67.41
C PRO A 4 26.70 7.24 -66.63
N THR A 5 27.68 6.38 -66.96
CA THR A 5 27.73 4.92 -67.31
C THR A 5 29.20 4.44 -67.31
N HIS A 6 29.49 3.21 -66.82
CA HIS A 6 30.58 2.31 -67.28
C HIS A 6 32.06 2.72 -67.01
N GLU A 7 32.95 1.84 -66.50
CA GLU A 7 33.79 0.80 -67.19
C GLU A 7 34.84 1.37 -68.18
N SER A 8 36.02 0.76 -68.44
CA SER A 8 36.75 -0.38 -67.86
C SER A 8 38.25 -0.38 -68.29
N ARG A 9 39.05 -1.26 -67.66
CA ARG A 9 40.35 -1.88 -68.02
C ARG A 9 41.13 -1.43 -69.29
N PHE A 10 42.46 -1.38 -69.16
CA PHE A 10 43.40 -1.70 -70.26
C PHE A 10 44.60 -2.58 -69.84
N TYR A 11 45.18 -3.24 -70.86
CA TYR A 11 46.18 -4.32 -70.86
C TYR A 11 47.28 -4.02 -71.95
N HIS A 12 48.41 -4.73 -72.11
CA HIS A 12 48.78 -6.03 -71.52
C HIS A 12 50.20 -6.17 -70.89
N PRO A 13 51.38 -6.29 -71.59
CA PRO A 13 52.48 -7.09 -71.00
C PRO A 13 53.96 -6.74 -71.33
N SER A 14 54.87 -7.48 -70.69
CA SER A 14 56.11 -8.06 -71.29
C SER A 14 56.57 -9.21 -70.37
N ASP A 15 56.49 -10.47 -70.81
CA ASP A 15 57.54 -11.26 -71.48
C ASP A 15 58.75 -11.58 -70.57
N SER A 16 58.86 -12.80 -70.00
CA SER A 16 59.55 -14.00 -70.56
C SER A 16 61.09 -13.94 -70.40
N GLN A 17 61.86 -14.97 -70.02
CA GLN A 17 61.63 -16.40 -69.67
C GLN A 17 62.78 -16.88 -68.70
N PRO A 18 62.76 -18.12 -68.17
CA PRO A 18 63.59 -18.54 -67.02
C PRO A 18 64.74 -19.53 -67.33
N THR A 19 65.67 -19.76 -66.39
CA THR A 19 66.59 -20.92 -66.37
C THR A 19 66.84 -21.48 -64.95
N LEU A 20 66.75 -22.82 -64.83
CA LEU A 20 67.14 -23.66 -63.68
C LEU A 20 68.65 -24.00 -63.75
N PRO A 21 69.33 -24.37 -62.64
CA PRO A 21 69.39 -25.76 -62.13
C PRO A 21 69.53 -25.84 -60.57
N SER A 22 69.61 -26.97 -59.86
CA SER A 22 69.33 -28.42 -60.05
C SER A 22 69.26 -29.09 -58.66
N TYR A 23 68.50 -30.16 -58.50
CA TYR A 23 68.38 -30.92 -57.24
C TYR A 23 68.77 -32.40 -57.43
N ASN A 24 69.54 -32.98 -56.51
CA ASN A 24 69.51 -34.38 -56.06
C ASN A 24 70.72 -34.62 -55.12
N SER A 25 70.53 -34.86 -53.81
CA SER A 25 70.02 -36.10 -53.14
C SER A 25 71.19 -36.91 -52.56
N PRO A 26 70.99 -37.86 -51.62
CA PRO A 26 69.74 -38.31 -50.97
C PRO A 26 69.81 -38.35 -49.42
N HIS A 27 68.67 -38.66 -48.76
CA HIS A 27 68.49 -39.79 -47.81
C HIS A 27 67.28 -39.58 -46.86
N THR A 28 66.38 -40.59 -46.84
CA THR A 28 65.56 -41.11 -45.69
C THR A 28 64.98 -40.14 -44.65
N GLY A 29 63.69 -40.19 -44.27
CA GLY A 29 62.58 -41.07 -44.66
C GLY A 29 61.36 -40.78 -43.76
N ARG A 30 60.15 -40.74 -44.33
CA ARG A 30 58.91 -40.36 -43.62
C ARG A 30 58.27 -41.53 -42.86
N GLN A 31 57.74 -41.27 -41.67
CA GLN A 31 56.37 -41.67 -41.28
C GLN A 31 55.71 -40.52 -40.50
N GLY A 32 54.39 -40.34 -40.68
CA GLY A 32 53.71 -39.07 -40.44
C GLY A 32 53.20 -38.81 -39.01
N ARG A 33 52.93 -37.54 -38.74
CA ARG A 33 52.12 -37.05 -37.60
C ARG A 33 50.91 -36.25 -38.15
N PRO A 34 49.76 -36.23 -37.45
CA PRO A 34 48.50 -35.71 -37.98
C PRO A 34 48.48 -34.16 -38.08
N LEU A 35 47.54 -33.64 -38.89
CA LEU A 35 47.40 -32.23 -39.30
C LEU A 35 47.18 -31.18 -38.18
N ILE A 36 47.22 -31.55 -36.90
CA ILE A 36 46.88 -30.65 -35.78
C ILE A 36 47.93 -29.56 -35.51
N ASP A 37 49.18 -29.79 -35.93
CA ASP A 37 50.31 -28.87 -35.68
C ASP A 37 50.47 -27.76 -36.74
N LEU A 38 49.52 -27.60 -37.67
CA LEU A 38 49.56 -26.55 -38.70
C LEU A 38 48.23 -25.81 -38.85
N VAL A 39 48.26 -24.54 -38.42
CA VAL A 39 47.30 -23.43 -38.63
C VAL A 39 46.31 -23.18 -37.47
N THR A 40 45.97 -21.90 -37.32
CA THR A 40 45.81 -21.17 -36.06
C THR A 40 44.49 -20.41 -35.93
N ASN A 41 44.18 -20.03 -34.69
CA ASN A 41 43.37 -18.88 -34.22
C ASN A 41 41.89 -19.09 -33.82
N GLU A 42 41.64 -18.58 -32.61
CA GLU A 42 40.47 -17.81 -32.15
C GLU A 42 39.06 -18.45 -32.14
N TRP A 43 38.57 -18.68 -30.90
CA TRP A 43 37.18 -18.80 -30.38
C TRP A 43 36.86 -20.12 -29.63
N ALA A 44 37.35 -20.24 -28.40
CA ALA A 44 36.86 -21.24 -27.42
C ALA A 44 36.78 -20.64 -26.01
N CYS A 45 35.73 -19.83 -25.76
CA CYS A 45 35.44 -19.30 -24.43
C CYS A 45 34.75 -20.36 -23.54
N LYS A 46 35.32 -20.56 -22.34
CA LYS A 46 34.66 -20.72 -21.01
C LYS A 46 33.31 -21.49 -20.92
N SER A 47 33.08 -22.38 -19.95
CA SER A 47 33.86 -22.77 -18.76
C SER A 47 33.10 -23.87 -17.99
N TYR A 48 33.78 -24.78 -17.28
CA TYR A 48 33.21 -25.40 -16.07
C TYR A 48 34.29 -25.98 -15.13
N ARG A 49 34.09 -25.78 -13.81
CA ARG A 49 34.76 -26.37 -12.61
C ARG A 49 36.27 -26.12 -12.41
N ASP A 50 36.75 -25.43 -11.38
CA ASP A 50 36.62 -25.56 -9.89
C ASP A 50 37.89 -26.19 -9.25
N SER A 51 38.14 -25.83 -7.98
CA SER A 51 39.16 -26.30 -7.04
C SER A 51 40.63 -25.82 -7.17
N SER A 52 40.99 -25.01 -6.18
CA SER A 52 42.17 -25.12 -5.29
C SER A 52 43.63 -25.08 -5.80
N PHE A 53 44.39 -24.22 -5.08
CA PHE A 53 45.75 -24.43 -4.55
C PHE A 53 46.98 -23.92 -5.33
N GLU A 54 47.75 -23.09 -4.62
CA GLU A 54 49.19 -22.80 -4.68
C GLU A 54 49.94 -22.39 -5.97
N SER A 55 50.40 -21.13 -5.91
CA SER A 55 51.82 -20.73 -5.83
C SER A 55 52.52 -20.03 -7.00
N THR A 56 53.29 -19.00 -6.60
CA THR A 56 54.49 -18.41 -7.24
C THR A 56 54.38 -17.79 -8.64
N ASP A 57 54.41 -16.45 -8.64
CA ASP A 57 54.92 -15.63 -9.75
C ASP A 57 56.38 -15.99 -10.10
N SER A 58 56.73 -15.96 -11.39
CA SER A 58 58.10 -15.66 -11.82
C SER A 58 58.12 -14.66 -12.99
N TYR A 59 58.58 -13.45 -12.67
CA TYR A 59 59.21 -12.43 -13.52
C TYR A 59 59.10 -12.53 -15.06
N SER A 60 58.47 -11.52 -15.67
CA SER A 60 59.18 -10.60 -16.58
C SER A 60 58.30 -9.38 -16.91
N HIS A 61 58.35 -8.35 -16.05
CA HIS A 61 57.74 -7.05 -16.34
C HIS A 61 58.80 -6.16 -16.98
N ALA A 62 58.77 -6.03 -18.31
CA ALA A 62 59.62 -5.08 -19.04
C ALA A 62 58.80 -4.47 -20.18
N TYR A 63 58.10 -3.38 -19.86
CA TYR A 63 57.86 -2.15 -20.64
C TYR A 63 56.65 -1.39 -20.05
N PHE A 64 56.66 -0.06 -20.20
CA PHE A 64 55.68 0.92 -19.70
C PHE A 64 55.68 1.18 -18.18
N MET A 65 56.61 2.04 -17.76
CA MET A 65 56.38 2.99 -16.67
C MET A 65 55.52 4.17 -17.16
N SER A 66 54.67 4.74 -16.30
CA SER A 66 54.02 6.04 -16.52
C SER A 66 53.64 6.70 -15.19
N GLU A 67 54.28 7.83 -14.91
CA GLU A 67 53.74 9.05 -14.26
C GLU A 67 52.84 8.92 -13.01
N LYS A 68 53.19 8.08 -12.02
CA LYS A 68 52.56 8.14 -10.67
C LYS A 68 53.50 8.15 -9.45
N ASP A 69 54.80 8.34 -9.65
CA ASP A 69 55.79 8.29 -8.56
C ASP A 69 56.07 9.64 -7.87
N SER A 70 55.42 10.74 -8.27
CA SER A 70 55.66 12.09 -7.73
C SER A 70 55.04 12.40 -6.36
N PHE A 71 54.30 11.48 -5.74
CA PHE A 71 53.66 11.71 -4.43
C PHE A 71 54.27 10.87 -3.28
N SER A 72 55.36 10.13 -3.54
CA SER A 72 55.97 9.21 -2.56
C SER A 72 57.29 9.73 -1.94
N SER A 73 57.76 10.91 -2.35
CA SER A 73 59.07 11.47 -1.98
C SER A 73 59.19 11.86 -0.50
N ASP A 74 58.08 12.20 0.15
CA ASP A 74 58.08 12.92 1.43
C ASP A 74 57.61 12.07 2.64
N LEU A 75 57.33 10.78 2.42
CA LEU A 75 56.92 9.87 3.49
C LEU A 75 58.13 9.37 4.31
N PRO A 76 58.06 9.39 5.66
CA PRO A 76 59.09 8.84 6.54
C PRO A 76 59.54 7.42 6.18
N THR A 77 60.83 7.12 6.38
CA THR A 77 61.49 5.88 5.94
C THR A 77 60.84 4.60 6.48
N TRP A 78 60.26 4.62 7.67
CA TRP A 78 59.53 3.49 8.24
C TRP A 78 58.24 3.14 7.47
N ILE A 79 57.61 4.11 6.80
CA ILE A 79 56.43 3.89 5.95
C ILE A 79 56.86 3.25 4.63
N ARG A 80 58.01 3.63 4.07
CA ARG A 80 58.56 3.02 2.83
C ARG A 80 58.93 1.54 2.99
N GLN A 81 59.25 1.09 4.19
CA GLN A 81 59.58 -0.32 4.47
C GLN A 81 58.32 -1.22 4.60
N LEU A 82 57.13 -0.62 4.77
CA LEU A 82 55.86 -1.36 4.84
C LEU A 82 55.32 -1.66 3.43
N SER A 83 56.00 -2.56 2.72
CA SER A 83 55.57 -3.09 1.42
C SER A 83 54.37 -4.04 1.56
N PHE A 84 53.20 -3.47 1.82
CA PHE A 84 51.95 -4.21 1.79
C PHE A 84 51.58 -4.56 0.34
N PRO A 85 51.21 -5.83 0.03
CA PRO A 85 50.71 -6.19 -1.29
C PRO A 85 49.55 -5.28 -1.71
N ARG A 86 49.44 -4.93 -3.00
CA ARG A 86 48.37 -4.04 -3.52
C ARG A 86 46.95 -4.47 -3.11
N ARG A 87 46.73 -5.76 -2.90
CA ARG A 87 45.47 -6.32 -2.36
C ARG A 87 45.23 -5.93 -0.89
N VAL A 88 46.26 -5.97 -0.04
CA VAL A 88 46.23 -5.52 1.36
C VAL A 88 46.04 -4.00 1.43
N GLN A 89 46.72 -3.22 0.57
CA GLN A 89 46.51 -1.77 0.49
C GLN A 89 45.04 -1.41 0.16
N ARG A 90 44.41 -2.14 -0.76
CA ARG A 90 42.97 -1.97 -1.07
C ARG A 90 42.07 -2.33 0.11
N TYR A 91 42.39 -3.39 0.86
CA TYR A 91 41.65 -3.72 2.09
C TYR A 91 41.85 -2.66 3.18
N LEU A 92 43.07 -2.17 3.41
CA LEU A 92 43.36 -1.10 4.36
C LEU A 92 42.62 0.21 3.99
N LEU A 93 42.58 0.57 2.70
CA LEU A 93 41.77 1.71 2.24
C LEU A 93 40.27 1.48 2.46
N GLY A 94 39.77 0.27 2.19
CA GLY A 94 38.39 -0.11 2.47
C GLY A 94 38.03 -0.04 3.95
N TYR A 95 38.91 -0.52 4.83
CA TYR A 95 38.77 -0.40 6.28
C TYR A 95 38.87 1.05 6.76
N ALA A 96 39.74 1.87 6.18
CA ALA A 96 39.83 3.29 6.51
C ALA A 96 38.53 4.04 6.12
N VAL A 97 37.99 3.79 4.91
CA VAL A 97 36.69 4.34 4.48
C VAL A 97 35.55 3.85 5.38
N PHE A 98 35.56 2.56 5.77
CA PHE A 98 34.57 2.01 6.71
C PHE A 98 34.67 2.64 8.10
N LEU A 99 35.88 2.80 8.66
CA LEU A 99 36.08 3.44 9.96
C LEU A 99 35.68 4.92 9.94
N VAL A 100 35.99 5.64 8.86
CA VAL A 100 35.51 7.02 8.65
C VAL A 100 33.99 7.05 8.57
N ALA A 101 33.36 6.13 7.82
CA ALA A 101 31.90 6.02 7.77
C ALA A 101 31.30 5.74 9.17
N CYS A 102 31.83 4.79 9.93
CA CYS A 102 31.42 4.51 11.30
C CYS A 102 31.60 5.72 12.24
N TRP A 103 32.70 6.46 12.10
CA TRP A 103 32.96 7.69 12.86
C TRP A 103 31.96 8.80 12.53
N PHE A 104 31.63 9.00 11.24
CA PHE A 104 30.57 9.92 10.82
C PHE A 104 29.18 9.46 11.31
N THR A 105 28.85 8.15 11.21
CA THR A 105 27.61 7.59 11.76
C THR A 105 27.54 7.79 13.27
N TRP A 106 28.66 7.63 13.98
CA TRP A 106 28.74 7.90 15.41
C TRP A 106 28.45 9.37 15.74
N LEU A 107 29.23 10.31 15.18
CA LEU A 107 29.11 11.73 15.52
C LEU A 107 27.79 12.38 15.09
N TYR A 108 27.21 11.97 13.96
CA TYR A 108 26.04 12.67 13.38
C TYR A 108 24.71 11.94 13.59
N TYR A 109 24.72 10.69 14.03
CA TYR A 109 23.49 9.90 14.24
C TYR A 109 23.44 9.19 15.59
N LEU A 110 24.45 8.41 15.97
CA LEU A 110 24.38 7.59 17.20
C LEU A 110 24.60 8.42 18.48
N GLU A 111 25.63 9.26 18.54
CA GLU A 111 25.93 10.08 19.72
C GLU A 111 24.79 11.08 20.01
N PRO A 112 24.25 11.83 19.03
CA PRO A 112 23.12 12.72 19.29
C PRO A 112 21.86 11.98 19.74
N ALA A 113 21.57 10.80 19.17
CA ALA A 113 20.44 9.97 19.58
C ALA A 113 20.61 9.44 21.02
N TRP A 114 21.81 8.94 21.37
CA TRP A 114 22.14 8.51 22.74
C TRP A 114 22.23 9.67 23.73
N ALA A 115 22.61 10.88 23.30
CA ALA A 115 22.51 12.08 24.11
C ALA A 115 21.05 12.42 24.41
N GLN A 116 20.18 12.38 23.40
CA GLN A 116 18.74 12.61 23.55
C GLN A 116 18.07 11.58 24.47
N GLU A 117 18.40 10.29 24.32
CA GLU A 117 17.88 9.21 25.18
C GLU A 117 18.32 9.40 26.65
N ARG A 118 19.61 9.72 26.89
CA ARG A 118 20.11 10.08 28.23
C ARG A 118 19.42 11.31 28.84
N LEU A 119 19.06 12.31 28.03
CA LEU A 119 18.33 13.50 28.51
C LEU A 119 16.90 13.14 28.93
N TYR A 120 16.24 12.23 28.22
CA TYR A 120 14.93 11.72 28.60
C TYR A 120 14.99 10.86 29.87
N ASP A 121 16.00 10.00 30.01
CA ASP A 121 16.21 9.19 31.22
C ASP A 121 16.53 10.06 32.45
N ALA A 122 17.33 11.12 32.28
CA ALA A 122 17.58 12.10 33.33
C ALA A 122 16.29 12.85 33.73
N SER A 123 15.46 13.24 32.75
CA SER A 123 14.14 13.80 33.02
C SER A 123 13.22 12.82 33.76
N LEU A 124 13.26 11.53 33.41
CA LEU A 124 12.52 10.47 34.13
C LEU A 124 12.99 10.32 35.58
N ALA A 125 14.31 10.30 35.82
CA ALA A 125 14.85 10.20 37.17
C ALA A 125 14.39 11.37 38.07
N ALA A 126 14.33 12.58 37.51
CA ALA A 126 13.91 13.80 38.21
C ALA A 126 12.43 13.80 38.67
N LEU A 127 11.58 12.88 38.21
CA LEU A 127 10.19 12.75 38.72
C LEU A 127 10.13 12.39 40.20
N ASN A 128 11.14 11.69 40.71
CA ASN A 128 11.12 11.20 42.09
C ASN A 128 11.45 12.32 43.10
N ASP A 129 12.12 13.39 42.67
CA ASP A 129 12.38 14.60 43.46
C ASP A 129 11.21 15.58 43.32
N LYS A 130 10.25 15.47 44.24
CA LYS A 130 8.93 16.13 44.19
C LYS A 130 8.91 17.66 44.30
N GLU A 131 10.05 18.34 44.41
CA GLU A 131 10.10 19.76 44.79
C GLU A 131 10.17 20.76 43.61
N GLN A 132 10.38 20.32 42.36
CA GLN A 132 10.57 21.25 41.21
C GLN A 132 9.82 20.87 39.91
N SER A 133 8.77 20.05 39.95
CA SER A 133 8.03 19.65 38.74
C SER A 133 6.85 20.57 38.39
N PHE A 134 6.70 20.87 37.09
CA PHE A 134 5.47 21.49 36.55
C PHE A 134 4.23 20.67 36.96
N GLY A 135 3.17 21.34 37.46
CA GLY A 135 1.95 20.68 37.94
C GLY A 135 1.89 20.41 39.45
N ALA A 136 2.94 20.77 40.22
CA ALA A 136 2.94 20.64 41.68
C ALA A 136 1.86 21.50 42.40
N ASN A 137 1.49 22.65 41.81
CA ASN A 137 0.46 23.54 42.36
C ASN A 137 -0.94 23.13 41.91
N ILE A 138 -1.86 22.95 42.87
CA ILE A 138 -3.29 22.78 42.60
C ILE A 138 -3.84 24.10 42.02
N ARG A 139 -4.53 24.02 40.89
CA ARG A 139 -5.25 25.14 40.28
C ARG A 139 -6.69 25.20 40.79
N PRO A 140 -7.33 26.38 40.81
CA PRO A 140 -8.76 26.47 41.10
C PRO A 140 -9.57 25.67 40.07
N GLU A 141 -10.66 25.06 40.51
CA GLU A 141 -11.62 24.40 39.62
C GLU A 141 -12.29 25.44 38.70
N PHE A 142 -12.38 25.13 37.41
CA PHE A 142 -13.11 25.94 36.44
C PHE A 142 -14.58 25.56 36.48
N THR A 143 -15.45 26.45 36.97
CA THR A 143 -16.89 26.19 37.14
C THR A 143 -17.63 25.87 35.85
N ASP A 144 -17.14 26.38 34.72
CA ASP A 144 -17.84 26.39 33.43
C ASP A 144 -17.14 25.51 32.35
N MET A 145 -16.30 24.56 32.80
CA MET A 145 -15.52 23.68 31.93
C MET A 145 -15.47 22.25 32.49
N ILE A 146 -15.86 21.26 31.67
CA ILE A 146 -15.65 19.85 32.01
C ILE A 146 -14.18 19.52 31.76
N HIS A 147 -13.37 19.46 32.80
CA HIS A 147 -11.95 19.17 32.66
C HIS A 147 -11.68 17.73 32.18
N LEU A 148 -12.28 16.75 32.87
CA LEU A 148 -12.12 15.31 32.61
C LEU A 148 -13.48 14.62 32.56
N LYS A 149 -13.74 13.87 31.49
CA LYS A 149 -14.90 12.97 31.35
C LYS A 149 -14.40 11.56 31.05
N THR A 150 -15.07 10.55 31.62
CA THR A 150 -14.86 9.15 31.22
C THR A 150 -15.93 8.75 30.22
N LEU A 151 -15.54 8.07 29.13
CA LEU A 151 -16.48 7.53 28.15
C LEU A 151 -17.29 6.39 28.78
N ASP A 152 -18.55 6.22 28.35
CA ASP A 152 -19.34 5.06 28.74
C ASP A 152 -18.66 3.76 28.25
N ALA A 153 -18.40 2.83 29.17
CA ALA A 153 -17.74 1.57 28.89
C ALA A 153 -18.53 0.72 27.86
N ASP A 154 -19.85 0.87 27.81
CA ASP A 154 -20.70 0.18 26.83
C ASP A 154 -20.41 0.59 25.38
N LEU A 155 -19.77 1.75 25.17
CA LEU A 155 -19.37 2.25 23.84
C LEU A 155 -18.00 1.70 23.38
N LEU A 156 -17.28 0.95 24.22
CA LEU A 156 -15.98 0.36 23.87
C LEU A 156 -16.13 -0.94 23.05
N PRO A 157 -15.22 -1.22 22.10
CA PRO A 157 -15.15 -2.51 21.43
C PRO A 157 -15.02 -3.67 22.41
N GLY A 158 -15.88 -4.69 22.28
CA GLY A 158 -15.88 -5.88 23.15
C GLY A 158 -16.54 -5.71 24.52
N SER A 159 -17.20 -4.58 24.81
CA SER A 159 -17.82 -4.28 26.11
C SER A 159 -18.97 -5.23 26.49
N ARG A 160 -19.81 -5.60 25.53
CA ARG A 160 -21.07 -6.33 25.77
C ARG A 160 -21.02 -7.83 25.48
N SER A 161 -20.08 -8.31 24.66
CA SER A 161 -19.90 -9.73 24.32
C SER A 161 -18.61 -9.97 23.53
N SER A 162 -18.07 -11.20 23.55
CA SER A 162 -16.96 -11.65 22.68
C SER A 162 -17.33 -11.79 21.19
N ILE A 163 -18.56 -11.40 20.82
CA ILE A 163 -19.08 -11.33 19.44
C ILE A 163 -19.28 -9.86 19.02
N ASP A 164 -19.01 -8.88 19.89
CA ASP A 164 -19.26 -7.46 19.63
C ASP A 164 -18.20 -6.85 18.69
N ASP A 165 -18.53 -6.82 17.41
CA ASP A 165 -17.75 -6.20 16.32
C ASP A 165 -17.87 -4.66 16.26
N ARG A 166 -18.25 -4.01 17.37
CA ARG A 166 -18.22 -2.55 17.55
C ARG A 166 -16.81 -1.99 17.31
N ARG A 167 -16.74 -0.84 16.64
CA ARG A 167 -15.49 -0.09 16.43
C ARG A 167 -15.56 1.27 17.11
N LEU A 168 -14.41 1.71 17.61
CA LEU A 168 -14.17 3.09 18.03
C LEU A 168 -13.48 3.83 16.87
N ILE A 169 -13.99 5.00 16.51
CA ILE A 169 -13.47 5.81 15.40
C ILE A 169 -13.18 7.21 15.94
N VAL A 170 -11.92 7.60 16.00
CA VAL A 170 -11.49 8.95 16.44
C VAL A 170 -11.06 9.76 15.21
N VAL A 171 -11.58 10.96 15.02
CA VAL A 171 -11.29 11.83 13.86
C VAL A 171 -10.53 13.08 14.31
N GLY A 172 -9.54 13.51 13.52
CA GLY A 172 -8.79 14.75 13.74
C GLY A 172 -9.58 16.04 13.44
N ASP A 173 -8.89 17.18 13.48
CA ASP A 173 -9.43 18.53 13.33
C ASP A 173 -10.28 18.69 12.05
N VAL A 174 -11.59 18.94 12.24
CA VAL A 174 -12.57 18.99 11.13
C VAL A 174 -12.72 20.40 10.57
N HIS A 175 -12.65 21.44 11.40
CA HIS A 175 -12.72 22.84 10.98
C HIS A 175 -13.86 23.19 10.02
N GLY A 176 -15.10 22.80 10.34
CA GLY A 176 -16.26 23.08 9.48
C GLY A 176 -16.26 22.36 8.13
N CYS A 177 -15.31 21.45 7.86
CA CYS A 177 -15.26 20.62 6.64
C CYS A 177 -16.22 19.42 6.75
N LYS A 178 -17.52 19.70 6.86
CA LYS A 178 -18.59 18.68 6.98
C LYS A 178 -18.63 17.68 5.84
N ASP A 179 -18.43 18.14 4.60
CA ASP A 179 -18.43 17.28 3.43
C ASP A 179 -17.27 16.26 3.49
N GLU A 180 -16.12 16.68 4.00
CA GLU A 180 -14.95 15.83 4.20
C GLU A 180 -15.18 14.84 5.35
N LEU A 181 -15.83 15.26 6.44
CA LEU A 181 -16.27 14.38 7.52
C LEU A 181 -17.24 13.30 7.01
N SER A 182 -18.26 13.68 6.22
CA SER A 182 -19.20 12.73 5.61
C SER A 182 -18.47 11.71 4.71
N LYS A 183 -17.61 12.19 3.81
CA LYS A 183 -16.80 11.33 2.91
C LYS A 183 -15.89 10.38 3.68
N LEU A 184 -15.33 10.83 4.81
CA LEU A 184 -14.47 10.00 5.67
C LEU A 184 -15.28 8.91 6.37
N LEU A 185 -16.44 9.25 6.93
CA LEU A 185 -17.34 8.26 7.56
C LEU A 185 -17.87 7.24 6.54
N ASP A 186 -18.20 7.67 5.31
CA ASP A 186 -18.52 6.77 4.20
C ASP A 186 -17.33 5.86 3.83
N LYS A 187 -16.11 6.40 3.76
CA LYS A 187 -14.86 5.66 3.46
C LYS A 187 -14.51 4.62 4.54
N VAL A 188 -14.83 4.90 5.81
CA VAL A 188 -14.69 3.97 6.95
C VAL A 188 -15.86 2.98 7.04
N GLY A 189 -16.96 3.25 6.32
CA GLY A 189 -18.21 2.50 6.41
C GLY A 189 -18.82 2.59 7.80
N PHE A 190 -18.96 3.80 8.34
CA PHE A 190 -19.51 4.07 9.67
C PHE A 190 -20.96 3.58 9.79
N VAL A 191 -21.27 2.81 10.84
CA VAL A 191 -22.61 2.28 11.11
C VAL A 191 -23.14 2.86 12.43
N LYS A 192 -24.03 3.86 12.32
CA LYS A 192 -24.68 4.50 13.49
C LYS A 192 -25.30 3.46 14.42
N GLY A 193 -25.02 3.58 15.72
CA GLY A 193 -25.49 2.67 16.78
C GLY A 193 -24.62 1.42 16.98
N LYS A 194 -23.88 0.97 15.95
CA LYS A 194 -22.85 -0.07 16.09
C LYS A 194 -21.48 0.53 16.41
N ASP A 195 -21.00 1.44 15.57
CA ASP A 195 -19.75 2.15 15.81
C ASP A 195 -19.97 3.37 16.70
N HIS A 196 -18.92 3.83 17.38
CA HIS A 196 -18.92 5.09 18.14
C HIS A 196 -17.84 6.04 17.60
N LEU A 197 -18.23 7.32 17.46
CA LEU A 197 -17.43 8.39 16.87
C LEU A 197 -16.95 9.35 17.97
N ILE A 198 -15.65 9.67 17.97
CA ILE A 198 -15.04 10.71 18.79
C ILE A 198 -14.37 11.75 17.88
N LEU A 199 -14.58 13.05 18.14
CA LEU A 199 -13.88 14.14 17.46
C LEU A 199 -12.77 14.72 18.36
N ALA A 200 -11.55 14.90 17.82
CA ALA A 200 -10.35 15.32 18.56
C ALA A 200 -10.24 16.86 18.77
N GLY A 201 -11.37 17.57 18.83
CA GLY A 201 -11.43 19.03 18.90
C GLY A 201 -11.26 19.73 17.55
N ASP A 202 -11.28 21.06 17.58
CA ASP A 202 -11.16 21.94 16.40
C ASP A 202 -12.14 21.53 15.28
N MET A 203 -13.39 21.35 15.69
CA MET A 203 -14.52 20.96 14.85
C MET A 203 -15.10 22.15 14.08
N ILE A 204 -14.97 23.35 14.65
CA ILE A 204 -15.50 24.61 14.11
C ILE A 204 -14.41 25.50 13.50
N ALA A 205 -14.84 26.59 12.88
CA ALA A 205 -14.05 27.66 12.29
C ALA A 205 -13.15 27.24 11.12
N LYS A 206 -12.57 28.23 10.44
CA LYS A 206 -11.70 28.15 9.25
C LYS A 206 -12.38 27.62 7.97
N GLY A 207 -13.18 26.55 8.03
CA GLY A 207 -13.88 25.96 6.88
C GLY A 207 -15.35 26.38 6.73
N PRO A 208 -16.11 25.74 5.83
CA PRO A 208 -17.33 26.32 5.26
C PRO A 208 -18.64 26.07 6.03
N ASP A 209 -18.77 25.02 6.85
CA ASP A 209 -20.03 24.66 7.54
C ASP A 209 -19.78 24.17 8.99
N SER A 210 -19.45 25.10 9.89
CA SER A 210 -19.22 24.79 11.31
C SER A 210 -20.49 24.25 12.00
N ARG A 211 -21.64 24.89 11.74
CA ARG A 211 -22.95 24.46 12.28
C ARG A 211 -23.27 23.02 11.86
N GLY A 212 -23.08 22.70 10.59
CA GLY A 212 -23.39 21.38 10.05
C GLY A 212 -22.44 20.27 10.48
N VAL A 213 -21.21 20.58 10.91
CA VAL A 213 -20.35 19.62 11.63
C VAL A 213 -20.95 19.30 13.00
N ILE A 214 -21.36 20.32 13.77
CA ILE A 214 -21.98 20.10 15.09
C ILE A 214 -23.30 19.33 14.95
N ASP A 215 -24.17 19.72 14.04
CA ASP A 215 -25.45 19.03 13.80
C ASP A 215 -25.23 17.57 13.40
N MET A 216 -24.22 17.27 12.57
CA MET A 216 -23.83 15.90 12.24
C MET A 216 -23.28 15.13 13.46
N ALA A 217 -22.45 15.75 14.29
CA ALA A 217 -21.90 15.12 15.50
C ALA A 217 -23.01 14.76 16.50
N VAL A 218 -23.96 15.68 16.72
CA VAL A 218 -25.16 15.47 17.54
C VAL A 218 -26.03 14.35 16.96
N ASP A 219 -26.33 14.39 15.65
CA ASP A 219 -27.16 13.39 14.97
C ASP A 219 -26.53 11.98 15.03
N LEU A 220 -25.20 11.86 14.99
CA LEU A 220 -24.50 10.58 15.08
C LEU A 220 -24.35 10.07 16.53
N GLY A 221 -24.59 10.91 17.54
CA GLY A 221 -24.30 10.57 18.93
C GLY A 221 -22.80 10.49 19.22
N ALA A 222 -22.02 11.39 18.62
CA ALA A 222 -20.58 11.47 18.79
C ALA A 222 -20.21 12.16 20.11
N ASP A 223 -19.13 11.67 20.74
CA ASP A 223 -18.42 12.42 21.76
C ASP A 223 -17.34 13.30 21.10
N ALA A 224 -16.88 14.33 21.79
CA ALA A 224 -15.82 15.21 21.30
C ALA A 224 -15.01 15.78 22.46
N VAL A 225 -13.74 16.07 22.24
CA VAL A 225 -12.95 16.90 23.16
C VAL A 225 -13.01 18.36 22.72
N ARG A 226 -12.88 19.28 23.68
CA ARG A 226 -12.79 20.71 23.43
C ARG A 226 -11.42 21.04 22.81
N GLY A 227 -11.41 21.64 21.62
CA GLY A 227 -10.22 22.23 21.01
C GLY A 227 -10.08 23.72 21.30
N ASN A 228 -8.99 24.32 20.78
CA ASN A 228 -8.72 25.73 21.07
C ASN A 228 -9.68 26.69 20.34
N TRP A 229 -10.30 26.28 19.23
CA TRP A 229 -11.37 27.05 18.60
C TRP A 229 -12.69 26.98 19.35
N GLU A 230 -13.05 25.82 19.90
CA GLU A 230 -14.23 25.70 20.75
C GLU A 230 -14.09 26.57 22.01
N ASP A 231 -12.95 26.51 22.69
CA ASP A 231 -12.73 27.27 23.93
C ASP A 231 -12.77 28.79 23.71
N ARG A 232 -12.05 29.29 22.69
CA ARG A 232 -12.08 30.72 22.32
C ARG A 232 -13.47 31.19 21.91
N THR A 233 -14.23 30.36 21.19
CA THR A 233 -15.60 30.70 20.77
C THR A 233 -16.56 30.78 21.97
N LEU A 234 -16.39 29.90 22.96
CA LEU A 234 -17.17 29.94 24.20
C LEU A 234 -16.84 31.18 25.04
N LEU A 235 -15.55 31.51 25.23
CA LEU A 235 -15.13 32.73 25.93
C LEU A 235 -15.66 34.01 25.24
N ALA A 236 -15.68 34.04 23.91
CA ALA A 236 -16.27 35.13 23.14
C ALA A 236 -17.81 35.19 23.28
N TYR A 237 -18.49 34.04 23.33
CA TYR A 237 -19.94 33.94 23.57
C TYR A 237 -20.32 34.45 24.97
N ASP A 238 -19.64 33.99 26.01
CA ASP A 238 -19.91 34.39 27.39
C ASP A 238 -19.69 35.90 27.59
N SER A 239 -18.65 36.45 26.96
CA SER A 239 -18.39 37.90 26.92
C SER A 239 -19.54 38.69 26.27
N LEU A 240 -20.11 38.18 25.17
CA LEU A 240 -21.27 38.78 24.49
C LEU A 240 -22.54 38.70 25.34
N VAL A 241 -22.77 37.58 26.04
CA VAL A 241 -23.96 37.37 26.88
C VAL A 241 -23.90 38.17 28.19
N ALA A 242 -22.71 38.29 28.80
CA ALA A 242 -22.49 39.03 30.04
C ALA A 242 -22.67 40.56 29.90
N LYS A 243 -22.82 41.09 28.67
CA LYS A 243 -22.94 42.53 28.35
C LYS A 243 -21.78 43.40 28.84
N VAL A 244 -20.60 42.80 29.01
CA VAL A 244 -19.38 43.53 29.35
C VAL A 244 -18.89 44.24 28.07
N HIS A 245 -19.12 45.56 28.03
CA HIS A 245 -18.97 46.49 26.89
C HIS A 245 -20.04 46.39 25.77
N PRO A 246 -20.87 47.44 25.57
CA PRO A 246 -21.58 47.63 24.32
C PRO A 246 -20.62 48.15 23.24
N LEU A 247 -20.28 47.30 22.29
CA LEU A 247 -19.54 47.66 21.06
C LEU A 247 -20.52 47.85 19.88
N PRO A 248 -20.17 48.63 18.85
CA PRO A 248 -21.13 49.39 18.04
C PRO A 248 -22.08 48.56 17.18
N GLY A 249 -23.21 49.19 16.84
CA GLY A 249 -24.34 48.58 16.14
C GLY A 249 -24.13 48.40 14.63
N PRO A 250 -25.03 47.68 13.95
CA PRO A 250 -24.88 47.23 12.56
C PRO A 250 -25.04 48.32 11.48
N GLN A 251 -24.75 49.59 11.80
CA GLN A 251 -24.84 50.73 10.87
C GLN A 251 -23.55 51.58 10.79
N GLU A 252 -22.47 51.21 11.48
CA GLU A 252 -21.21 51.97 11.42
C GLU A 252 -20.38 51.71 10.15
N ASP A 253 -19.66 52.75 9.70
CA ASP A 253 -18.85 52.73 8.48
C ASP A 253 -17.58 51.86 8.68
N PRO A 254 -17.31 50.88 7.80
CA PRO A 254 -16.12 50.02 7.90
C PRO A 254 -14.77 50.74 7.75
N ASN A 255 -14.73 52.04 7.44
CA ASN A 255 -13.52 52.88 7.44
C ASN A 255 -13.34 53.74 8.69
N THR A 256 -14.19 53.61 9.71
CA THR A 256 -14.04 54.35 10.96
C THR A 256 -12.72 53.96 11.63
N ARG A 257 -11.84 54.94 11.87
CA ARG A 257 -10.58 54.73 12.61
C ARG A 257 -10.85 54.85 14.10
N ASP A 258 -10.47 53.81 14.85
CA ASP A 258 -10.62 53.73 16.30
C ASP A 258 -10.03 54.96 17.02
N ASP A 259 -10.79 55.52 17.96
CA ASP A 259 -10.34 56.56 18.89
C ASP A 259 -10.14 55.95 20.29
N PHE A 260 -8.88 55.59 20.53
CA PHE A 260 -8.20 55.35 21.81
C PHE A 260 -9.00 55.05 23.08
N LEU A 261 -8.86 53.82 23.59
CA LEU A 261 -8.61 53.53 25.02
C LEU A 261 -7.96 52.12 25.17
N ASP A 262 -6.67 52.10 25.57
CA ASP A 262 -5.82 50.95 25.98
C ASP A 262 -5.63 49.73 25.05
N GLU A 263 -4.74 49.89 24.07
CA GLU A 263 -4.24 48.85 23.12
C GLU A 263 -3.38 47.71 23.73
N GLN A 264 -3.33 47.51 25.06
CA GLN A 264 -2.50 46.43 25.67
C GLN A 264 -3.26 45.16 26.09
N SER A 265 -4.60 45.15 26.08
CA SER A 265 -5.38 43.98 26.54
C SER A 265 -6.27 43.32 25.49
N PHE A 266 -6.57 44.01 24.37
CA PHE A 266 -7.46 43.49 23.33
C PHE A 266 -6.73 43.38 21.98
N SER A 267 -5.95 42.31 21.85
CA SER A 267 -5.34 41.89 20.58
C SER A 267 -6.40 41.75 19.48
N HIS A 268 -6.04 42.10 18.24
CA HIS A 268 -6.90 42.07 17.04
C HIS A 268 -7.43 40.66 16.62
N GLY A 269 -7.39 39.65 17.50
CA GLY A 269 -7.83 38.27 17.23
C GLY A 269 -9.34 38.01 17.44
N ASP A 270 -10.00 38.81 18.28
CA ASP A 270 -11.33 38.50 18.83
C ASP A 270 -12.51 38.73 17.86
N TYR A 271 -12.32 39.45 16.74
CA TYR A 271 -13.39 39.60 15.73
C TYR A 271 -13.83 38.25 15.15
N LYS A 272 -12.89 37.33 14.90
CA LYS A 272 -13.20 36.02 14.32
C LYS A 272 -13.91 35.11 15.31
N ASP A 273 -13.54 35.20 16.58
CA ASP A 273 -14.11 34.39 17.65
C ASP A 273 -15.53 34.87 17.96
N ARG A 274 -15.75 36.20 18.05
CA ARG A 274 -17.10 36.80 18.12
C ARG A 274 -17.96 36.55 16.87
N ALA A 275 -17.37 36.51 15.68
CA ALA A 275 -18.11 36.16 14.46
C ALA A 275 -18.57 34.70 14.51
N MET A 276 -17.69 33.78 14.94
CA MET A 276 -18.04 32.36 15.12
C MET A 276 -19.11 32.18 16.20
N ALA A 277 -18.98 32.85 17.35
CA ALA A 277 -19.97 32.80 18.43
C ALA A 277 -21.36 33.30 17.99
N LYS A 278 -21.43 34.28 17.06
CA LYS A 278 -22.69 34.79 16.48
C LYS A 278 -23.31 33.87 15.43
N GLU A 279 -22.54 32.96 14.82
CA GLU A 279 -23.05 31.97 13.87
C GLU A 279 -23.78 30.80 14.58
N LEU A 280 -23.45 30.56 15.86
CA LEU A 280 -23.90 29.40 16.63
C LEU A 280 -25.14 29.70 17.50
N ASP A 281 -26.27 29.07 17.16
CA ASP A 281 -27.45 29.03 18.05
C ASP A 281 -27.16 28.36 19.40
N GLU A 282 -27.96 28.65 20.44
CA GLU A 282 -27.82 28.08 21.80
C GLU A 282 -27.63 26.56 21.86
N LYS A 283 -28.27 25.79 20.96
CA LYS A 283 -28.13 24.34 20.91
C LYS A 283 -26.69 23.90 20.65
N HIS A 284 -25.98 24.62 19.79
CA HIS A 284 -24.58 24.33 19.47
C HIS A 284 -23.68 24.73 20.63
N ILE A 285 -23.91 25.91 21.22
CA ILE A 285 -23.15 26.39 22.39
C ILE A 285 -23.25 25.40 23.55
N LYS A 286 -24.46 24.93 23.89
CA LYS A 286 -24.67 23.91 24.94
C LYS A 286 -23.95 22.60 24.64
N TRP A 287 -23.86 22.19 23.37
CA TRP A 287 -23.10 21.01 22.98
C TRP A 287 -21.59 21.22 23.13
N LEU A 288 -21.04 22.36 22.67
CA LEU A 288 -19.63 22.73 22.86
C LEU A 288 -19.26 22.87 24.35
N GLN A 289 -20.15 23.39 25.19
CA GLN A 289 -19.98 23.42 26.64
C GLN A 289 -19.88 22.01 27.25
N SER A 290 -20.59 21.03 26.68
CA SER A 290 -20.55 19.62 27.12
C SER A 290 -19.30 18.84 26.67
N CYS A 291 -18.48 19.40 25.77
CA CYS A 291 -17.23 18.78 25.34
C CYS A 291 -16.16 18.87 26.44
N PRO A 292 -15.65 17.75 26.99
CA PRO A 292 -14.55 17.76 27.94
C PRO A 292 -13.22 18.19 27.33
N VAL A 293 -12.30 18.72 28.15
CA VAL A 293 -10.92 18.97 27.71
C VAL A 293 -10.14 17.65 27.55
N ILE A 294 -10.38 16.69 28.44
CA ILE A 294 -9.80 15.34 28.38
C ILE A 294 -10.93 14.30 28.38
N LEU A 295 -10.96 13.45 27.35
CA LEU A 295 -11.85 12.29 27.29
C LEU A 295 -11.07 11.01 27.58
N LYS A 296 -11.27 10.46 28.77
CA LYS A 296 -10.74 9.17 29.19
C LYS A 296 -11.58 8.06 28.58
N VAL A 297 -11.07 7.39 27.56
CA VAL A 297 -11.79 6.33 26.82
C VAL A 297 -11.73 5.00 27.56
N GLY A 298 -10.58 4.63 28.12
CA GLY A 298 -10.38 3.34 28.78
C GLY A 298 -9.54 2.35 27.97
N ALA A 299 -9.31 1.15 28.51
CA ALA A 299 -8.47 0.14 27.88
C ALA A 299 -9.28 -0.82 26.98
N ILE A 300 -8.70 -1.17 25.82
CA ILE A 300 -9.26 -2.17 24.89
C ILE A 300 -8.35 -3.39 24.86
N SER A 301 -8.92 -4.58 25.02
CA SER A 301 -8.19 -5.85 24.97
C SER A 301 -7.46 -6.01 23.63
N GLY A 302 -6.13 -6.18 23.66
CA GLY A 302 -5.30 -6.30 22.46
C GLY A 302 -4.65 -4.98 21.98
N PHE A 303 -5.22 -3.82 22.33
CA PHE A 303 -4.62 -2.53 21.96
C PHE A 303 -3.39 -2.23 22.82
N ASN A 304 -2.21 -2.12 22.21
CA ASN A 304 -0.94 -1.71 22.84
C ASN A 304 -0.55 -2.47 24.13
N GLY A 305 -1.04 -3.70 24.30
CA GLY A 305 -0.83 -4.51 25.51
C GLY A 305 -1.79 -4.19 26.67
N GLY A 306 -2.97 -3.64 26.35
CA GLY A 306 -3.97 -3.22 27.34
C GLY A 306 -3.76 -1.79 27.86
N SER A 307 -3.08 -0.93 27.09
CA SER A 307 -2.91 0.48 27.49
C SER A 307 -4.26 1.21 27.43
N GLU A 308 -4.50 2.08 28.39
CA GLU A 308 -5.66 2.97 28.40
C GLU A 308 -5.59 4.00 27.27
N ILE A 309 -6.71 4.26 26.59
CA ILE A 309 -6.83 5.29 25.57
C ILE A 309 -7.31 6.58 26.24
N VAL A 310 -6.68 7.70 25.89
CA VAL A 310 -7.10 9.05 26.25
C VAL A 310 -7.15 9.88 24.98
N VAL A 311 -8.23 10.63 24.77
CA VAL A 311 -8.34 11.61 23.69
C VAL A 311 -8.21 13.01 24.28
N VAL A 312 -7.42 13.85 23.63
CA VAL A 312 -7.20 15.28 23.95
C VAL A 312 -7.05 16.05 22.65
N HIS A 313 -7.15 17.38 22.68
CA HIS A 313 -6.96 18.14 21.45
C HIS A 313 -5.48 18.29 21.05
N ALA A 314 -4.58 18.68 21.96
CA ALA A 314 -3.17 18.92 21.64
C ALA A 314 -2.19 17.90 22.26
N GLY A 315 -2.22 17.69 23.58
CA GLY A 315 -1.26 16.80 24.24
C GLY A 315 -1.41 16.67 25.76
N LEU A 316 -0.50 15.94 26.39
CA LEU A 316 -0.44 15.74 27.86
C LEU A 316 1.01 15.87 28.37
N VAL A 317 1.17 16.38 29.59
CA VAL A 317 2.47 16.42 30.29
C VAL A 317 2.75 15.06 30.94
N PRO A 318 3.90 14.41 30.66
CA PRO A 318 4.23 13.11 31.25
C PRO A 318 4.40 13.18 32.77
N GLY A 319 3.83 12.21 33.48
CA GLY A 319 3.94 12.07 34.94
C GLY A 319 2.98 12.96 35.76
N ILE A 320 2.01 13.60 35.12
CA ILE A 320 0.96 14.38 35.78
C ILE A 320 -0.40 13.68 35.57
N ASP A 321 -1.14 13.49 36.65
CA ASP A 321 -2.47 12.87 36.64
C ASP A 321 -3.45 13.66 35.75
N LEU A 322 -4.40 12.98 35.08
CA LEU A 322 -5.25 13.59 34.06
C LEU A 322 -6.06 14.78 34.58
N ASP A 323 -6.54 14.71 35.81
CA ASP A 323 -7.29 15.76 36.52
C ASP A 323 -6.44 16.96 36.95
N ARG A 324 -5.11 16.85 36.86
CA ARG A 324 -4.13 17.88 37.24
C ARG A 324 -3.42 18.53 36.05
N GLN A 325 -3.76 18.12 34.84
CA GLN A 325 -3.21 18.70 33.61
C GLN A 325 -3.73 20.14 33.43
N ASP A 326 -2.93 21.01 32.82
CA ASP A 326 -3.36 22.39 32.53
C ASP A 326 -4.32 22.39 31.32
N PRO A 327 -5.61 22.78 31.47
CA PRO A 327 -6.57 22.74 30.37
C PRO A 327 -6.11 23.53 29.14
N PHE A 328 -5.49 24.70 29.34
CA PHE A 328 -5.01 25.53 28.25
C PHE A 328 -3.91 24.82 27.45
N LEU A 329 -2.98 24.15 28.14
CA LEU A 329 -1.88 23.45 27.49
C LEU A 329 -2.34 22.11 26.88
N VAL A 330 -3.33 21.42 27.46
CA VAL A 330 -3.97 20.25 26.83
C VAL A 330 -4.63 20.60 25.49
N MET A 331 -5.07 21.84 25.30
CA MET A 331 -5.63 22.36 24.05
C MET A 331 -4.62 23.09 23.15
N ASN A 332 -3.43 23.48 23.65
CA ASN A 332 -2.53 24.35 22.88
C ASN A 332 -1.07 23.88 22.75
N MET A 333 -0.60 22.89 23.53
CA MET A 333 0.82 22.50 23.54
C MET A 333 1.33 21.91 22.21
N ARG A 334 2.58 22.21 21.87
CA ARG A 334 3.29 21.69 20.69
C ARG A 334 4.70 21.21 21.01
N SER A 335 5.38 21.85 21.95
CA SER A 335 6.66 21.37 22.49
C SER A 335 6.66 21.34 24.02
N ILE A 336 7.67 20.70 24.58
CA ILE A 336 7.95 20.65 26.02
C ILE A 336 9.44 20.88 26.26
N ASP A 337 9.78 21.59 27.33
CA ASP A 337 11.14 21.59 27.84
C ASP A 337 11.42 20.25 28.53
N VAL A 338 12.46 19.54 28.11
CA VAL A 338 12.70 18.15 28.56
C VAL A 338 12.98 18.07 30.06
N MET A 339 13.66 19.05 30.64
CA MET A 339 14.13 19.00 32.03
C MET A 339 13.09 19.55 33.01
N THR A 340 12.58 20.75 32.75
CA THR A 340 11.58 21.42 33.60
C THR A 340 10.16 20.90 33.37
N ARG A 341 9.93 20.20 32.26
CA ARG A 341 8.63 19.67 31.81
C ARG A 341 7.56 20.74 31.61
N VAL A 342 7.96 22.00 31.49
CA VAL A 342 7.06 23.10 31.13
C VAL A 342 6.67 22.92 29.65
N PRO A 343 5.39 22.66 29.34
CA PRO A 343 4.93 22.57 27.96
C PRO A 343 4.72 23.98 27.38
N SER A 344 4.71 24.08 26.06
CA SER A 344 4.61 25.35 25.34
C SER A 344 3.72 25.22 24.11
N GLU A 345 2.92 26.25 23.84
CA GLU A 345 2.14 26.40 22.60
C GLU A 345 3.02 26.64 21.36
N TYR A 346 4.25 27.11 21.58
CA TYR A 346 5.26 27.33 20.54
C TYR A 346 5.95 26.01 20.18
N ARG A 347 6.68 26.00 19.06
CA ARG A 347 7.50 24.86 18.61
C ARG A 347 8.94 24.93 19.10
N LYS A 348 9.23 25.83 20.04
CA LYS A 348 10.58 26.08 20.55
C LYS A 348 10.82 25.18 21.77
N GLY A 349 11.25 23.95 21.51
CA GLY A 349 11.49 22.90 22.51
C GLY A 349 11.50 21.54 21.83
N GLU A 350 11.48 20.47 22.61
CA GLU A 350 11.32 19.12 22.06
C GLU A 350 9.83 18.85 21.79
N PRO A 351 9.44 18.22 20.67
CA PRO A 351 8.05 17.79 20.44
C PRO A 351 7.55 16.92 21.59
N TRP A 352 6.42 17.32 22.20
CA TRP A 352 5.95 16.74 23.47
C TRP A 352 5.68 15.23 23.36
N GLU A 353 5.25 14.79 22.19
CA GLU A 353 4.84 13.44 21.91
C GLU A 353 6.02 12.46 21.97
N LYS A 354 7.25 12.93 21.73
CA LYS A 354 8.45 12.09 21.88
C LYS A 354 8.74 11.79 23.35
N LEU A 355 8.74 12.82 24.21
CA LEU A 355 8.91 12.63 25.66
C LEU A 355 7.77 11.80 26.25
N TRP A 356 6.54 11.97 25.76
CA TRP A 356 5.41 11.12 26.11
C TRP A 356 5.63 9.65 25.74
N ASN A 357 6.09 9.35 24.51
CA ASN A 357 6.37 7.96 24.12
C ASN A 357 7.51 7.34 24.94
N HIS A 358 8.55 8.11 25.27
CA HIS A 358 9.65 7.65 26.13
C HIS A 358 9.19 7.38 27.58
N TYR A 359 8.32 8.23 28.12
CA TYR A 359 7.70 8.00 29.43
C TYR A 359 6.85 6.73 29.43
N GLN A 360 6.00 6.54 28.43
CA GLN A 360 5.09 5.40 28.35
C GLN A 360 5.80 4.07 28.04
N SER A 361 6.97 4.06 27.38
CA SER A 361 7.79 2.85 27.26
C SER A 361 8.38 2.41 28.60
N HIS A 362 8.77 3.37 29.44
CA HIS A 362 9.37 3.14 30.77
C HIS A 362 8.33 3.03 31.91
N THR A 363 7.05 3.26 31.63
CA THR A 363 5.97 3.07 32.62
C THR A 363 5.73 1.58 32.87
N HIS A 364 5.76 1.18 34.13
CA HIS A 364 5.53 -0.19 34.62
C HIS A 364 4.64 -0.17 35.89
N PRO A 365 3.67 -1.09 36.04
CA PRO A 365 3.29 -2.17 35.12
C PRO A 365 2.62 -1.66 33.82
N ALA A 366 2.56 -2.52 32.80
CA ALA A 366 2.02 -2.16 31.49
C ALA A 366 0.54 -1.71 31.51
N SER A 367 -0.23 -2.09 32.54
CA SER A 367 -1.61 -1.65 32.78
C SER A 367 -1.74 -0.17 33.19
N GLN A 368 -0.65 0.49 33.58
CA GLN A 368 -0.62 1.93 33.84
C GLN A 368 -0.27 2.75 32.58
N ARG A 369 0.00 2.10 31.45
CA ARG A 369 0.35 2.79 30.22
C ARG A 369 -0.86 3.43 29.59
N GLN A 370 -0.67 4.63 29.05
CA GLN A 370 -1.67 5.40 28.32
C GLN A 370 -1.22 5.67 26.89
N THR A 371 -2.15 5.59 25.94
CA THR A 371 -1.97 6.03 24.56
C THR A 371 -2.85 7.24 24.30
N VAL A 372 -2.24 8.34 23.89
CA VAL A 372 -2.93 9.61 23.61
C VAL A 372 -3.29 9.70 22.13
N ILE A 373 -4.53 10.04 21.82
CA ILE A 373 -4.99 10.38 20.45
C ILE A 373 -5.30 11.87 20.43
N TYR A 374 -4.78 12.60 19.44
CA TYR A 374 -4.79 14.06 19.42
C TYR A 374 -4.81 14.67 18.01
N GLY A 375 -5.02 15.99 17.94
CA GLY A 375 -5.16 16.81 16.74
C GLY A 375 -4.16 17.98 16.70
N HIS A 376 -4.64 19.20 16.46
CA HIS A 376 -3.97 20.52 16.63
C HIS A 376 -2.74 20.83 15.75
N ASP A 377 -1.99 19.85 15.26
CA ASP A 377 -0.69 20.04 14.59
C ASP A 377 -0.59 19.62 13.11
N SER A 378 -1.40 20.27 12.28
CA SER A 378 -1.37 20.21 10.81
C SER A 378 -0.07 20.65 10.13
N LYS A 379 0.95 21.13 10.86
CA LYS A 379 2.30 21.31 10.27
C LYS A 379 3.19 20.08 10.48
N THR A 380 2.96 19.33 11.55
CA THR A 380 3.56 18.00 11.74
C THR A 380 2.81 16.97 10.90
N GLY A 381 1.50 17.15 10.69
CA GLY A 381 0.66 16.26 9.90
C GLY A 381 0.33 14.97 10.64
N LEU A 382 0.03 13.91 9.88
CA LEU A 382 -0.30 12.60 10.43
C LEU A 382 0.91 11.99 11.17
N ASN A 383 0.86 12.00 12.51
CA ASN A 383 2.01 11.68 13.38
C ASN A 383 1.72 10.46 14.27
N ILE A 384 2.01 9.26 13.78
CA ILE A 384 1.65 8.00 14.42
C ILE A 384 2.86 7.36 15.11
N HIS A 385 2.92 7.47 16.44
CA HIS A 385 3.86 6.75 17.28
C HIS A 385 3.17 5.59 18.03
N LYS A 386 3.86 4.94 18.97
CA LYS A 386 3.31 3.80 19.71
C LYS A 386 2.23 4.26 20.69
N TYR A 387 2.58 5.19 21.57
CA TYR A 387 1.77 5.73 22.68
C TYR A 387 1.21 7.14 22.41
N SER A 388 1.39 7.68 21.21
CA SER A 388 0.69 8.88 20.76
C SER A 388 0.26 8.77 19.29
N LYS A 389 -0.91 9.32 18.94
CA LYS A 389 -1.54 9.26 17.61
C LYS A 389 -2.05 10.65 17.23
N GLY A 390 -1.26 11.42 16.48
CA GLY A 390 -1.63 12.74 15.97
C GLY A 390 -2.38 12.61 14.64
N LEU A 391 -3.61 13.13 14.57
CA LEU A 391 -4.54 12.95 13.46
C LEU A 391 -4.80 14.22 12.63
N ASP A 392 -4.33 15.40 13.05
CA ASP A 392 -4.47 16.62 12.25
C ASP A 392 -3.60 16.57 10.99
N SER A 393 -4.23 16.15 9.89
CA SER A 393 -3.66 16.11 8.55
C SER A 393 -3.99 17.36 7.70
N GLY A 394 -4.47 18.45 8.33
CA GLY A 394 -4.64 19.74 7.68
C GLY A 394 -5.80 19.84 6.70
N CYS A 395 -6.91 19.13 6.96
CA CYS A 395 -8.11 19.07 6.10
C CYS A 395 -8.51 20.43 5.52
N VAL A 396 -8.73 21.44 6.37
CA VAL A 396 -9.17 22.79 5.96
C VAL A 396 -8.16 23.57 5.09
N LYS A 397 -6.89 23.15 5.06
CA LYS A 397 -5.84 23.72 4.21
C LYS A 397 -5.73 23.01 2.85
N GLY A 398 -6.61 22.03 2.57
CA GLY A 398 -6.59 21.20 1.37
C GLY A 398 -5.95 19.82 1.56
N GLY A 399 -5.60 19.44 2.80
CA GLY A 399 -5.24 18.06 3.14
C GLY A 399 -6.45 17.11 3.17
N GLU A 400 -6.23 15.85 3.51
CA GLU A 400 -7.33 14.93 3.85
C GLU A 400 -7.71 15.06 5.33
N LEU A 401 -8.94 14.67 5.68
CA LEU A 401 -9.35 14.42 7.06
C LEU A 401 -9.02 12.96 7.42
N THR A 402 -8.40 12.73 8.59
CA THR A 402 -7.95 11.40 9.01
C THR A 402 -8.74 10.86 10.21
N ALA A 403 -9.00 9.56 10.19
CA ALA A 403 -9.58 8.80 11.29
C ALA A 403 -8.63 7.70 11.80
N PHE A 404 -8.66 7.46 13.11
CA PHE A 404 -8.05 6.31 13.77
C PHE A 404 -9.15 5.32 14.17
N VAL A 405 -9.10 4.11 13.61
CA VAL A 405 -10.10 3.06 13.85
C VAL A 405 -9.51 1.99 14.78
N VAL A 406 -10.28 1.59 15.79
CA VAL A 406 -9.93 0.54 16.75
C VAL A 406 -11.07 -0.47 16.84
N ASP A 407 -10.75 -1.75 16.66
CA ASP A 407 -11.66 -2.88 16.87
C ASP A 407 -11.30 -3.69 18.14
N GLN A 408 -12.14 -4.66 18.48
CA GLN A 408 -11.96 -5.56 19.63
C GLN A 408 -10.66 -6.40 19.61
N THR A 409 -9.92 -6.41 18.50
CA THR A 409 -8.62 -7.11 18.38
C THR A 409 -7.42 -6.18 18.58
N GLY A 410 -7.66 -4.87 18.76
CA GLY A 410 -6.62 -3.86 18.85
C GLY A 410 -5.88 -3.61 17.53
N LYS A 411 -6.39 -4.09 16.39
CA LYS A 411 -5.78 -3.87 15.08
C LYS A 411 -6.24 -2.54 14.47
N HIS A 412 -5.28 -1.73 14.04
CA HIS A 412 -5.55 -0.54 13.25
C HIS A 412 -5.43 -0.89 11.77
N LYS A 413 -6.54 -0.76 11.04
CA LYS A 413 -6.59 -1.06 9.61
C LYS A 413 -6.06 0.14 8.81
N ILE A 414 -4.82 0.04 8.33
CA ILE A 414 -4.38 0.85 7.19
C ILE A 414 -4.98 0.20 5.95
N ALA A 415 -5.95 0.86 5.32
CA ALA A 415 -6.49 0.40 4.04
C ALA A 415 -5.36 0.37 2.99
N PRO A 416 -5.29 -0.65 2.12
CA PRO A 416 -4.24 -0.74 1.11
C PRO A 416 -4.28 0.46 0.16
N LEU A 417 -3.10 0.98 -0.19
CA LEU A 417 -2.93 2.11 -1.11
C LEU A 417 -3.56 1.85 -2.48
N TYR A 418 -3.48 0.60 -2.96
CA TYR A 418 -4.03 0.19 -4.24
C TYR A 418 -5.38 -0.52 -4.05
N ASP A 419 -6.35 -0.12 -4.85
CA ASP A 419 -7.55 -0.92 -5.09
C ASP A 419 -7.17 -2.24 -5.79
N GLN A 420 -7.96 -3.29 -5.62
CA GLN A 420 -7.55 -4.66 -5.95
C GLN A 420 -8.32 -5.28 -7.14
N ILE A 421 -7.59 -6.08 -7.93
CA ILE A 421 -8.14 -7.15 -8.78
C ILE A 421 -7.91 -8.46 -8.03
N VAL A 422 -8.98 -9.18 -7.66
CA VAL A 422 -8.86 -10.47 -6.96
C VAL A 422 -9.26 -11.60 -7.90
N LEU A 423 -8.40 -12.62 -8.00
CA LEU A 423 -8.68 -13.85 -8.76
C LEU A 423 -8.81 -14.99 -7.76
N PHE A 424 -10.01 -15.54 -7.61
CA PHE A 424 -10.35 -16.59 -6.65
C PHE A 424 -10.71 -17.87 -7.40
N GLY A 425 -10.00 -18.96 -7.10
CA GLY A 425 -10.12 -20.20 -7.87
C GLY A 425 -9.31 -21.35 -7.32
N ASP A 426 -9.10 -22.35 -8.17
CA ASP A 426 -8.36 -23.58 -7.83
C ASP A 426 -6.85 -23.51 -8.20
N SER A 427 -6.24 -24.67 -8.49
CA SER A 427 -4.83 -24.80 -8.90
C SER A 427 -4.47 -23.98 -10.14
N ILE A 428 -5.40 -23.77 -11.08
CA ILE A 428 -5.14 -22.98 -12.29
C ILE A 428 -5.00 -21.49 -11.93
N THR A 429 -5.68 -21.05 -10.87
CA THR A 429 -5.47 -19.70 -10.33
C THR A 429 -4.17 -19.64 -9.53
N GLU A 430 -3.86 -20.66 -8.72
CA GLU A 430 -2.67 -20.72 -7.87
C GLU A 430 -1.39 -20.65 -8.72
N PHE A 431 -1.32 -21.49 -9.76
CA PHE A 431 -0.21 -21.54 -10.70
C PHE A 431 -0.22 -20.38 -11.71
N GLY A 432 -1.18 -19.46 -11.61
CA GLY A 432 -1.35 -18.31 -12.50
C GLY A 432 -0.25 -17.23 -12.40
N GLU A 433 0.70 -17.33 -11.47
CA GLU A 433 1.92 -16.51 -11.49
C GLU A 433 3.01 -17.11 -12.40
N THR A 434 3.41 -18.36 -12.13
CA THR A 434 4.63 -18.98 -12.69
C THR A 434 4.37 -20.12 -13.67
N CYS A 435 3.11 -20.42 -13.99
CA CYS A 435 2.73 -21.58 -14.81
C CYS A 435 3.37 -22.89 -14.28
N ASN A 436 3.22 -23.14 -12.98
CA ASN A 436 3.84 -24.27 -12.27
C ASN A 436 5.39 -24.34 -12.43
N GLY A 437 6.04 -23.21 -12.68
CA GLY A 437 7.48 -23.09 -12.92
C GLY A 437 7.90 -23.03 -14.40
N GLU A 438 6.96 -23.20 -15.35
CA GLU A 438 7.26 -23.26 -16.79
C GLU A 438 7.22 -21.90 -17.51
N GLY A 439 6.78 -20.81 -16.87
CA GLY A 439 6.78 -19.49 -17.51
C GLY A 439 6.00 -18.40 -16.79
N ILE A 440 5.38 -17.51 -17.56
CA ILE A 440 4.57 -16.40 -17.06
C ILE A 440 3.09 -16.80 -17.16
N GLY A 441 2.41 -16.83 -16.02
CA GLY A 441 0.97 -17.06 -15.96
C GLY A 441 0.13 -15.77 -16.10
N HIS A 442 -1.20 -15.95 -16.16
CA HIS A 442 -2.14 -14.86 -16.39
C HIS A 442 -2.17 -13.79 -15.27
N VAL A 443 -1.92 -14.18 -14.02
CA VAL A 443 -1.86 -13.26 -12.87
C VAL A 443 -0.62 -12.37 -12.97
N ALA A 444 0.53 -12.94 -13.29
CA ALA A 444 1.77 -12.19 -13.52
C ALA A 444 1.63 -11.23 -14.73
N ALA A 445 0.94 -11.66 -15.79
CA ALA A 445 0.62 -10.80 -16.92
C ALA A 445 -0.31 -9.62 -16.55
N LEU A 446 -1.34 -9.86 -15.72
CA LEU A 446 -2.21 -8.81 -15.18
C LEU A 446 -1.45 -7.86 -14.24
N ARG A 447 -0.56 -8.36 -13.38
CA ARG A 447 0.32 -7.54 -12.51
C ARG A 447 1.17 -6.59 -13.32
N ARG A 448 1.76 -7.07 -14.42
CA ARG A 448 2.54 -6.25 -15.35
C ARG A 448 1.68 -5.17 -16.02
N ALA A 449 0.44 -5.49 -16.38
CA ALA A 449 -0.48 -4.55 -17.03
C ALA A 449 -0.98 -3.45 -16.07
N TYR A 450 -1.37 -3.83 -14.85
CA TYR A 450 -1.94 -2.93 -13.84
C TYR A 450 -0.92 -2.33 -12.86
N ILE A 451 0.37 -2.44 -13.15
CA ILE A 451 1.44 -1.93 -12.28
C ILE A 451 1.25 -0.43 -11.97
N ARG A 452 1.38 -0.05 -10.68
CA ARG A 452 1.10 1.29 -10.14
C ARG A 452 -0.36 1.80 -10.35
N ARG A 453 -1.31 0.93 -10.75
CA ARG A 453 -2.73 1.25 -10.91
C ARG A 453 -3.61 0.44 -9.95
N LEU A 454 -3.51 -0.89 -9.99
CA LEU A 454 -4.28 -1.82 -9.15
C LEU A 454 -3.40 -2.98 -8.68
N ASP A 455 -3.60 -3.43 -7.45
CA ASP A 455 -2.94 -4.64 -6.93
C ASP A 455 -3.67 -5.89 -7.43
N VAL A 456 -2.95 -6.80 -8.10
CA VAL A 456 -3.53 -8.07 -8.54
C VAL A 456 -3.20 -9.16 -7.51
N VAL A 457 -4.24 -9.68 -6.89
CA VAL A 457 -4.18 -10.58 -5.74
C VAL A 457 -4.59 -11.99 -6.16
N ASN A 458 -3.63 -12.91 -6.10
CA ASN A 458 -3.87 -14.34 -6.30
C ASN A 458 -4.55 -14.95 -5.05
N ARG A 459 -5.67 -15.64 -5.27
CA ARG A 459 -6.39 -16.50 -4.31
C ARG A 459 -6.75 -17.84 -4.95
N GLY A 460 -5.79 -18.45 -5.63
CA GLY A 460 -5.88 -19.84 -6.03
C GLY A 460 -5.60 -20.80 -4.87
N PHE A 461 -6.31 -21.92 -4.85
CA PHE A 461 -6.13 -22.99 -3.87
C PHE A 461 -6.14 -24.35 -4.55
N SER A 462 -4.97 -24.99 -4.65
CA SER A 462 -4.78 -26.21 -5.42
C SER A 462 -5.68 -27.35 -4.95
N GLY A 463 -6.38 -27.97 -5.90
CA GLY A 463 -7.32 -29.07 -5.65
C GLY A 463 -8.68 -28.68 -5.06
N TYR A 464 -8.94 -27.40 -4.76
CA TYR A 464 -10.23 -26.95 -4.22
C TYR A 464 -11.37 -27.05 -5.23
N ASN A 465 -12.58 -27.28 -4.71
CA ASN A 465 -13.86 -27.19 -5.40
C ASN A 465 -14.72 -26.08 -4.78
N THR A 466 -15.92 -25.84 -5.33
CA THR A 466 -16.81 -24.74 -4.90
C THR A 466 -17.36 -24.86 -3.48
N ASP A 467 -17.52 -26.07 -2.92
CA ASP A 467 -17.90 -26.25 -1.52
C ASP A 467 -16.75 -25.84 -0.57
N LEU A 468 -15.53 -26.31 -0.84
CA LEU A 468 -14.34 -25.89 -0.09
C LEU A 468 -14.12 -24.36 -0.20
N ALA A 469 -14.33 -23.80 -1.38
CA ALA A 469 -14.23 -22.35 -1.62
C ALA A 469 -15.20 -21.55 -0.74
N LEU A 470 -16.46 -21.98 -0.60
CA LEU A 470 -17.45 -21.34 0.28
C LEU A 470 -17.02 -21.35 1.75
N ARG A 471 -16.47 -22.47 2.23
CA ARG A 471 -16.03 -22.63 3.63
C ARG A 471 -14.89 -21.67 3.98
N VAL A 472 -13.99 -21.38 3.04
CA VAL A 472 -12.83 -20.48 3.26
C VAL A 472 -13.08 -19.03 2.82
N MET A 473 -14.20 -18.72 2.17
CA MET A 473 -14.49 -17.44 1.51
C MET A 473 -14.21 -16.21 2.40
N HIS A 474 -14.65 -16.26 3.66
CA HIS A 474 -14.48 -15.20 4.65
C HIS A 474 -13.01 -14.93 5.07
N LYS A 475 -12.08 -15.86 4.78
CA LYS A 475 -10.63 -15.71 5.00
C LYS A 475 -9.85 -15.49 3.71
N ALA A 476 -10.31 -16.09 2.60
CA ALA A 476 -9.68 -15.94 1.30
C ALA A 476 -9.85 -14.53 0.73
N ILE A 477 -11.06 -13.96 0.89
CA ILE A 477 -11.43 -12.65 0.35
C ILE A 477 -11.59 -11.64 1.49
N PRO A 478 -10.90 -10.49 1.46
CA PRO A 478 -11.02 -9.46 2.50
C PRO A 478 -12.44 -8.88 2.57
N SER A 479 -12.84 -8.32 3.71
CA SER A 479 -14.09 -7.55 3.77
C SER A 479 -13.94 -6.21 3.07
N ALA A 480 -15.06 -5.56 2.74
CA ALA A 480 -15.07 -4.20 2.20
C ALA A 480 -14.51 -3.13 3.18
N SER A 481 -14.30 -3.50 4.46
CA SER A 481 -13.61 -2.65 5.45
C SER A 481 -12.09 -2.85 5.49
N ASP A 482 -11.57 -3.90 4.87
CA ASP A 482 -10.14 -4.26 4.86
C ASP A 482 -9.44 -3.86 3.55
N ALA A 483 -10.16 -3.91 2.43
CA ALA A 483 -9.67 -3.58 1.10
C ALA A 483 -10.82 -3.12 0.20
N ASN A 484 -10.50 -2.52 -0.94
CA ASN A 484 -11.45 -2.17 -1.99
C ASN A 484 -11.20 -3.02 -3.23
N ILE A 485 -12.03 -4.04 -3.48
CA ILE A 485 -11.92 -4.89 -4.67
C ILE A 485 -12.71 -4.27 -5.83
N ARG A 486 -12.00 -3.80 -6.87
CA ARG A 486 -12.64 -3.23 -8.07
C ARG A 486 -13.06 -4.26 -9.08
N ILE A 487 -12.31 -5.37 -9.20
CA ILE A 487 -12.58 -6.45 -10.15
C ILE A 487 -12.40 -7.79 -9.44
N MET A 488 -13.31 -8.73 -9.64
CA MET A 488 -13.21 -10.09 -9.08
C MET A 488 -13.47 -11.14 -10.16
N GLY A 489 -12.51 -12.05 -10.37
CA GLY A 489 -12.68 -13.24 -11.22
C GLY A 489 -12.92 -14.48 -10.37
N LEU A 490 -13.96 -15.25 -10.67
CA LEU A 490 -14.23 -16.56 -10.06
C LEU A 490 -13.89 -17.68 -11.05
N PHE A 491 -12.99 -18.58 -10.67
CA PHE A 491 -12.46 -19.64 -11.54
C PHE A 491 -12.43 -21.00 -10.84
N PHE A 492 -13.57 -21.69 -10.91
CA PHE A 492 -13.78 -23.04 -10.38
C PHE A 492 -14.47 -23.92 -11.44
N GLY A 493 -14.62 -25.21 -11.18
CA GLY A 493 -15.21 -26.19 -12.10
C GLY A 493 -14.24 -27.28 -12.53
N ALA A 494 -12.93 -27.04 -12.53
CA ALA A 494 -11.94 -28.03 -12.97
C ALA A 494 -11.81 -29.22 -11.99
N ASN A 495 -12.03 -29.00 -10.70
CA ASN A 495 -12.11 -30.05 -9.69
C ASN A 495 -13.55 -30.55 -9.46
N ASP A 496 -14.52 -29.64 -9.46
CA ASP A 496 -15.96 -29.94 -9.31
C ASP A 496 -16.46 -30.94 -10.38
N SER A 497 -15.96 -30.81 -11.62
CA SER A 497 -16.27 -31.69 -12.75
C SER A 497 -15.58 -33.07 -12.73
N CYS A 498 -14.88 -33.41 -11.65
CA CYS A 498 -14.47 -34.80 -11.43
C CYS A 498 -15.69 -35.72 -11.39
N LEU A 499 -15.52 -36.96 -11.85
CA LEU A 499 -16.43 -38.04 -11.57
C LEU A 499 -16.38 -38.38 -10.06
N PRO A 500 -17.51 -38.75 -9.44
CA PRO A 500 -17.51 -39.17 -8.04
C PRO A 500 -16.68 -40.45 -7.86
N THR A 501 -15.89 -40.51 -6.80
CA THR A 501 -15.08 -41.69 -6.43
C THR A 501 -15.13 -41.89 -4.92
N GLU A 502 -14.98 -43.12 -4.44
CA GLU A 502 -15.01 -43.44 -3.00
C GLU A 502 -13.83 -42.83 -2.21
N VAL A 503 -12.75 -42.45 -2.90
CA VAL A 503 -11.44 -42.13 -2.29
C VAL A 503 -11.01 -40.67 -2.51
N ASN A 504 -11.57 -39.98 -3.51
CA ASN A 504 -11.24 -38.59 -3.83
C ASN A 504 -12.50 -37.71 -3.94
N ASN A 505 -12.70 -36.86 -2.93
CA ASN A 505 -13.90 -36.05 -2.74
C ASN A 505 -13.84 -34.66 -3.43
N GLN A 506 -13.35 -34.60 -4.67
CA GLN A 506 -13.29 -33.35 -5.44
C GLN A 506 -14.57 -33.02 -6.21
N CYS A 507 -15.33 -34.06 -6.62
CA CYS A 507 -16.60 -33.91 -7.32
C CYS A 507 -17.61 -33.07 -6.52
N VAL A 508 -18.24 -32.10 -7.17
CA VAL A 508 -19.42 -31.38 -6.64
C VAL A 508 -20.52 -31.50 -7.69
N PRO A 509 -21.62 -32.24 -7.43
CA PRO A 509 -22.66 -32.49 -8.43
C PRO A 509 -23.18 -31.20 -9.08
N LEU A 510 -23.42 -31.24 -10.39
CA LEU A 510 -23.74 -30.05 -11.21
C LEU A 510 -24.83 -29.11 -10.62
N PRO A 511 -25.94 -29.58 -10.01
CA PRO A 511 -26.91 -28.70 -9.36
C PRO A 511 -26.35 -27.99 -8.12
N GLU A 512 -25.52 -28.69 -7.33
CA GLU A 512 -24.86 -28.14 -6.15
C GLU A 512 -23.75 -27.15 -6.56
N PHE A 513 -22.98 -27.47 -7.60
CA PHE A 513 -22.01 -26.54 -8.20
C PHE A 513 -22.67 -25.23 -8.64
N LYS A 514 -23.81 -25.30 -9.35
CA LYS A 514 -24.59 -24.10 -9.72
C LYS A 514 -25.01 -23.31 -8.48
N CYS A 515 -25.55 -24.00 -7.46
CA CYS A 515 -25.93 -23.37 -6.19
C CYS A 515 -24.74 -22.71 -5.47
N ASN A 516 -23.58 -23.35 -5.46
CA ASN A 516 -22.39 -22.87 -4.77
C ASN A 516 -21.77 -21.66 -5.48
N MET A 517 -21.71 -21.66 -6.82
CA MET A 517 -21.32 -20.47 -7.59
C MET A 517 -22.26 -19.29 -7.35
N THR A 518 -23.58 -19.50 -7.29
CA THR A 518 -24.54 -18.44 -6.91
C THR A 518 -24.31 -17.92 -5.49
N LYS A 519 -23.99 -18.79 -4.52
CA LYS A 519 -23.60 -18.37 -3.15
C LYS A 519 -22.30 -17.56 -3.14
N LEU A 520 -21.28 -17.96 -3.91
CA LEU A 520 -20.01 -17.24 -4.03
C LEU A 520 -20.18 -15.83 -4.61
N LEU A 521 -21.02 -15.68 -5.64
CA LEU A 521 -21.40 -14.37 -6.20
C LEU A 521 -22.10 -13.47 -5.15
N ARG A 522 -23.00 -14.04 -4.35
CA ARG A 522 -23.82 -13.27 -3.38
C ARG A 522 -23.17 -13.07 -2.01
N HIS A 523 -22.10 -13.80 -1.69
CA HIS A 523 -21.42 -13.76 -0.40
C HIS A 523 -21.05 -12.32 0.03
N PRO A 524 -21.15 -11.92 1.31
CA PRO A 524 -20.87 -10.55 1.75
C PRO A 524 -19.49 -10.03 1.34
N ASN A 525 -18.44 -10.85 1.41
CA ASN A 525 -17.08 -10.49 0.97
C ASN A 525 -16.92 -10.38 -0.57
N SER A 526 -17.95 -10.70 -1.36
CA SER A 526 -18.04 -10.40 -2.79
C SER A 526 -18.89 -9.14 -3.00
N SER A 527 -20.15 -9.19 -2.54
CA SER A 527 -21.17 -8.18 -2.82
C SER A 527 -20.92 -6.84 -2.11
N GLY A 528 -20.28 -6.85 -0.95
CA GLY A 528 -19.96 -5.65 -0.17
C GLY A 528 -18.98 -4.68 -0.84
N HIS A 529 -18.13 -5.15 -1.76
CA HIS A 529 -17.13 -4.31 -2.44
C HIS A 529 -17.69 -3.51 -3.62
N LYS A 530 -18.92 -3.80 -4.08
CA LYS A 530 -19.46 -3.34 -5.38
C LYS A 530 -18.51 -3.67 -6.55
N ALA A 531 -17.78 -4.79 -6.45
CA ALA A 531 -16.79 -5.22 -7.43
C ALA A 531 -17.43 -5.55 -8.79
N ARG A 532 -16.69 -5.29 -9.87
CA ARG A 532 -17.02 -5.80 -11.21
C ARG A 532 -16.63 -7.28 -11.29
N MET A 533 -17.62 -8.16 -11.30
CA MET A 533 -17.39 -9.60 -11.27
C MET A 533 -17.41 -10.22 -12.67
N PHE A 534 -16.58 -11.22 -12.90
CA PHE A 534 -16.70 -12.14 -14.04
C PHE A 534 -16.47 -13.60 -13.61
N LEU A 535 -17.08 -14.52 -14.35
CA LEU A 535 -16.83 -15.96 -14.20
C LEU A 535 -15.83 -16.43 -15.26
N ILE A 536 -15.02 -17.45 -14.97
CA ILE A 536 -14.13 -18.10 -15.93
C ILE A 536 -14.56 -19.55 -16.11
N THR A 537 -14.73 -20.03 -17.36
CA THR A 537 -15.04 -21.45 -17.62
C THR A 537 -13.81 -22.33 -17.37
N ASN A 538 -14.00 -23.53 -16.82
CA ASN A 538 -12.93 -24.51 -16.68
C ASN A 538 -12.32 -24.87 -18.06
N PRO A 539 -11.01 -25.18 -18.16
CA PRO A 539 -10.44 -25.63 -19.41
C PRO A 539 -11.05 -26.98 -19.87
N PRO A 540 -10.87 -27.35 -21.15
CA PRO A 540 -11.08 -28.72 -21.59
C PRO A 540 -9.99 -29.63 -21.00
N VAL A 541 -10.15 -30.96 -21.16
CA VAL A 541 -9.20 -31.96 -20.68
C VAL A 541 -8.72 -32.88 -21.79
N ILE A 542 -7.54 -33.47 -21.60
CA ILE A 542 -7.03 -34.57 -22.43
C ILE A 542 -7.11 -35.85 -21.59
N GLU A 543 -8.08 -36.71 -21.91
CA GLU A 543 -8.38 -37.92 -21.14
C GLU A 543 -7.21 -38.92 -21.11
N GLU A 544 -6.46 -39.04 -22.22
CA GLU A 544 -5.24 -39.87 -22.31
C GLU A 544 -4.23 -39.51 -21.20
N MET A 545 -3.95 -38.21 -21.05
CA MET A 545 -2.96 -37.70 -20.11
C MET A 545 -3.47 -37.73 -18.67
N GLN A 546 -4.73 -37.35 -18.45
CA GLN A 546 -5.35 -37.43 -17.12
C GLN A 546 -5.46 -38.89 -16.65
N TYR A 547 -5.80 -39.84 -17.52
CA TYR A 547 -5.81 -41.27 -17.19
C TYR A 547 -4.43 -41.80 -16.79
N ALA A 548 -3.37 -41.41 -17.50
CA ALA A 548 -2.01 -41.80 -17.13
C ALA A 548 -1.63 -41.32 -15.71
N ILE A 549 -2.00 -40.08 -15.37
CA ILE A 549 -1.74 -39.47 -14.05
C ILE A 549 -2.61 -40.10 -12.96
N ASP A 550 -3.90 -40.34 -13.24
CA ASP A 550 -4.83 -40.96 -12.30
C ASP A 550 -4.42 -42.41 -12.01
N LYS A 551 -4.10 -43.19 -13.04
CA LYS A 551 -3.61 -44.56 -12.92
C LYS A 551 -2.30 -44.64 -12.14
N ALA A 552 -1.37 -43.71 -12.35
CA ALA A 552 -0.14 -43.62 -11.57
C ALA A 552 -0.38 -43.31 -10.08
N LYS A 553 -1.53 -42.72 -9.74
CA LYS A 553 -1.99 -42.43 -8.36
C LYS A 553 -2.95 -43.48 -7.79
N GLY A 554 -3.23 -44.56 -8.53
CA GLY A 554 -4.15 -45.62 -8.13
C GLY A 554 -5.65 -45.30 -8.31
N TYR A 555 -5.98 -44.27 -9.08
CA TYR A 555 -7.37 -43.88 -9.39
C TYR A 555 -7.82 -44.36 -10.78
N PRO A 556 -9.13 -44.62 -10.98
CA PRO A 556 -9.72 -44.67 -12.33
C PRO A 556 -9.67 -43.29 -12.99
N LEU A 557 -10.01 -43.18 -14.27
CA LEU A 557 -10.14 -41.87 -14.94
C LEU A 557 -11.15 -40.99 -14.18
N ARG A 558 -10.70 -39.84 -13.66
CA ARG A 558 -11.54 -38.94 -12.85
C ARG A 558 -12.16 -37.79 -13.63
N ARG A 559 -11.73 -37.48 -14.86
CA ARG A 559 -12.27 -36.38 -15.67
C ARG A 559 -12.50 -36.81 -17.11
N THR A 560 -13.64 -36.46 -17.69
CA THR A 560 -13.94 -36.67 -19.11
C THR A 560 -14.22 -35.35 -19.83
N ALA A 561 -13.92 -35.28 -21.12
CA ALA A 561 -14.17 -34.13 -21.98
C ALA A 561 -15.66 -33.75 -21.98
N GLU A 562 -16.54 -34.75 -22.01
CA GLU A 562 -17.99 -34.53 -21.91
C GLU A 562 -18.42 -33.96 -20.56
N ASN A 563 -17.90 -34.50 -19.43
CA ASN A 563 -18.34 -34.01 -18.12
C ASN A 563 -17.78 -32.61 -17.85
N THR A 564 -16.51 -32.36 -18.18
CA THR A 564 -15.91 -31.01 -18.05
C THR A 564 -16.63 -29.96 -18.91
N LYS A 565 -17.12 -30.32 -20.10
CA LYS A 565 -17.98 -29.43 -20.91
C LYS A 565 -19.28 -29.04 -20.20
N LYS A 566 -19.95 -29.96 -19.49
CA LYS A 566 -21.21 -29.67 -18.76
C LYS A 566 -21.04 -28.58 -17.69
N TYR A 567 -19.87 -28.50 -17.05
CA TYR A 567 -19.56 -27.44 -16.07
C TYR A 567 -19.22 -26.12 -16.76
N ALA A 568 -18.49 -26.13 -17.88
CA ALA A 568 -18.27 -24.94 -18.69
C ALA A 568 -19.59 -24.35 -19.24
N ASP A 569 -20.49 -25.22 -19.72
CA ASP A 569 -21.85 -24.85 -20.13
C ASP A 569 -22.66 -24.25 -18.95
N ALA A 570 -22.60 -24.87 -17.77
CA ALA A 570 -23.24 -24.37 -16.56
C ALA A 570 -22.72 -23.00 -16.09
N ILE A 571 -21.42 -22.72 -16.24
CA ILE A 571 -20.83 -21.41 -15.94
C ILE A 571 -21.34 -20.36 -16.93
N ARG A 572 -21.48 -20.70 -18.22
CA ARG A 572 -22.13 -19.82 -19.21
C ARG A 572 -23.59 -19.56 -18.89
N ASP A 573 -24.34 -20.55 -18.38
CA ASP A 573 -25.73 -20.36 -17.92
C ASP A 573 -25.81 -19.37 -16.75
N LEU A 574 -24.99 -19.58 -15.72
CA LEU A 574 -24.95 -18.73 -14.52
C LEU A 574 -24.61 -17.27 -14.85
N GLY A 575 -23.69 -17.05 -15.81
CA GLY A 575 -23.38 -15.72 -16.30
C GLY A 575 -24.59 -15.03 -16.94
N ARG A 576 -25.41 -15.75 -17.70
CA ARG A 576 -26.67 -15.22 -18.26
C ARG A 576 -27.74 -15.00 -17.18
N GLU A 577 -27.87 -15.93 -16.23
CA GLU A 577 -28.87 -15.88 -15.15
C GLU A 577 -28.64 -14.69 -14.19
N HIS A 578 -27.39 -14.43 -13.82
CA HIS A 578 -27.03 -13.38 -12.87
C HIS A 578 -26.52 -12.09 -13.53
N SER A 579 -26.58 -11.99 -14.87
CA SER A 579 -26.04 -10.86 -15.65
C SER A 579 -24.56 -10.56 -15.36
N VAL A 580 -23.76 -11.63 -15.18
CA VAL A 580 -22.32 -11.57 -14.89
C VAL A 580 -21.53 -11.98 -16.15
N PRO A 581 -20.60 -11.15 -16.66
CA PRO A 581 -19.74 -11.51 -17.79
C PRO A 581 -18.98 -12.82 -17.60
N VAL A 582 -18.76 -13.55 -18.70
CA VAL A 582 -18.06 -14.84 -18.70
C VAL A 582 -16.83 -14.79 -19.62
N VAL A 583 -15.68 -15.12 -19.04
CA VAL A 583 -14.41 -15.39 -19.73
C VAL A 583 -14.45 -16.86 -20.15
N ASP A 584 -14.90 -17.12 -21.37
CA ASP A 584 -15.08 -18.51 -21.85
C ASP A 584 -13.77 -19.11 -22.40
N LEU A 585 -12.89 -19.50 -21.47
CA LEU A 585 -11.63 -20.18 -21.76
C LEU A 585 -11.84 -21.54 -22.44
N TRP A 586 -12.88 -22.29 -22.05
CA TRP A 586 -13.20 -23.60 -22.64
C TRP A 586 -13.35 -23.50 -24.14
N SER A 587 -14.25 -22.63 -24.60
CA SER A 587 -14.49 -22.43 -26.03
C SER A 587 -13.27 -21.82 -26.73
N ALA A 588 -12.55 -20.91 -26.06
CA ALA A 588 -11.34 -20.31 -26.62
C ALA A 588 -10.24 -21.35 -26.94
N ILE A 589 -10.06 -22.38 -26.10
CA ILE A 589 -9.13 -23.48 -26.37
C ILE A 589 -9.71 -24.47 -27.38
N MET A 590 -10.98 -24.86 -27.24
CA MET A 590 -11.61 -25.87 -28.10
C MET A 590 -11.70 -25.42 -29.56
N LEU A 591 -11.97 -24.14 -29.83
CA LEU A 591 -11.92 -23.56 -31.18
C LEU A 591 -10.53 -23.68 -31.84
N GLN A 592 -9.44 -23.62 -31.07
CA GLN A 592 -8.09 -23.86 -31.62
C GLN A 592 -7.92 -25.33 -32.01
N ALA A 593 -8.48 -26.26 -31.24
CA ALA A 593 -8.47 -27.70 -31.51
C ALA A 593 -9.45 -28.14 -32.62
N GLY A 594 -10.06 -27.20 -33.35
CA GLY A 594 -10.97 -27.48 -34.47
C GLY A 594 -12.40 -27.82 -34.07
N TRP A 595 -12.77 -27.67 -32.80
CA TRP A 595 -14.16 -27.85 -32.35
C TRP A 595 -15.04 -26.68 -32.81
N THR A 596 -16.24 -27.00 -33.28
CA THR A 596 -17.33 -26.05 -33.55
C THR A 596 -18.59 -26.47 -32.77
N PRO A 597 -19.54 -25.55 -32.50
CA PRO A 597 -20.80 -25.90 -31.83
C PRO A 597 -21.59 -27.02 -32.51
N ASP A 598 -21.50 -27.10 -33.84
CA ASP A 598 -22.22 -28.05 -34.70
C ASP A 598 -21.40 -29.33 -35.00
N LEU A 599 -20.28 -29.56 -34.31
CA LEU A 599 -19.44 -30.74 -34.52
C LEU A 599 -20.16 -32.01 -34.04
N GLU A 600 -20.51 -32.90 -34.97
CA GLU A 600 -20.97 -34.26 -34.66
C GLU A 600 -19.79 -35.18 -34.35
N GLY A 601 -19.90 -36.00 -33.29
CA GLY A 601 -18.88 -36.96 -32.87
C GLY A 601 -18.22 -36.65 -31.51
N PRO A 602 -17.17 -37.40 -31.13
CA PRO A 602 -16.50 -37.23 -29.85
C PRO A 602 -15.73 -35.90 -29.79
N LEU A 603 -15.74 -35.26 -28.62
CA LEU A 603 -15.04 -33.99 -28.40
C LEU A 603 -13.51 -34.18 -28.53
N PRO A 604 -12.78 -33.22 -29.14
CA PRO A 604 -11.33 -33.16 -29.02
C PRO A 604 -10.87 -33.30 -27.57
N GLY A 605 -9.96 -34.23 -27.31
CA GLY A 605 -9.47 -34.57 -25.96
C GLY A 605 -10.12 -35.79 -25.31
N CYS A 606 -11.23 -36.31 -25.86
CA CYS A 606 -11.79 -37.61 -25.49
C CYS A 606 -10.89 -38.78 -25.95
N MET A 607 -10.88 -39.91 -25.22
CA MET A 607 -10.18 -41.13 -25.66
C MET A 607 -10.71 -41.71 -26.97
N ASP A 608 -12.01 -41.53 -27.25
CA ASP A 608 -12.65 -42.01 -28.48
C ASP A 608 -12.40 -41.07 -29.69
N ALA A 609 -11.71 -39.95 -29.47
CA ALA A 609 -11.31 -39.02 -30.52
C ALA A 609 -9.81 -39.19 -30.90
N PRO A 610 -9.39 -38.82 -32.12
CA PRO A 610 -7.98 -38.71 -32.45
C PRO A 610 -7.25 -37.77 -31.49
N ARG A 611 -6.04 -38.16 -31.07
CA ARG A 611 -5.19 -37.35 -30.19
C ARG A 611 -4.99 -35.94 -30.75
N SER A 612 -5.28 -34.93 -29.93
CA SER A 612 -5.15 -33.52 -30.32
C SER A 612 -3.86 -32.92 -29.78
N ASP A 613 -2.82 -32.87 -30.63
CA ASP A 613 -1.58 -32.16 -30.32
C ASP A 613 -1.81 -30.64 -30.14
N VAL A 614 -2.92 -30.10 -30.67
CA VAL A 614 -3.31 -28.70 -30.44
C VAL A 614 -3.75 -28.47 -29.00
N LEU A 615 -4.50 -29.40 -28.38
CA LEU A 615 -4.83 -29.29 -26.95
C LEU A 615 -3.58 -29.39 -26.08
N ALA A 616 -2.63 -30.26 -26.43
CA ALA A 616 -1.36 -30.40 -25.70
C ALA A 616 -0.49 -29.13 -25.73
N LYS A 617 -0.66 -28.26 -26.73
CA LYS A 617 -0.03 -26.92 -26.75
C LYS A 617 -0.54 -26.01 -25.61
N TYR A 618 -1.79 -26.18 -25.17
CA TYR A 618 -2.44 -25.35 -24.16
C TYR A 618 -2.51 -26.00 -22.77
N LEU A 619 -2.34 -27.32 -22.66
CA LEU A 619 -2.49 -28.11 -21.43
C LEU A 619 -1.22 -28.94 -21.14
N ILE A 620 -0.56 -28.69 -20.00
CA ILE A 620 0.72 -29.33 -19.60
C ILE A 620 0.52 -30.82 -19.32
N ASP A 621 -0.47 -31.13 -18.47
CA ASP A 621 -0.73 -32.46 -17.92
C ASP A 621 -2.12 -32.98 -18.36
N GLY A 622 -2.69 -32.37 -19.40
CA GLY A 622 -4.07 -32.58 -19.83
C GLY A 622 -5.13 -31.84 -19.01
N LEU A 623 -4.75 -30.95 -18.08
CA LEU A 623 -5.68 -30.11 -17.31
C LEU A 623 -5.14 -28.70 -17.03
N HIS A 624 -3.93 -28.58 -16.49
CA HIS A 624 -3.31 -27.30 -16.13
C HIS A 624 -2.75 -26.58 -17.36
N LEU A 625 -2.88 -25.25 -17.38
CA LEU A 625 -2.51 -24.44 -18.54
C LEU A 625 -1.00 -24.32 -18.72
N THR A 626 -0.53 -24.47 -19.96
CA THR A 626 0.84 -24.09 -20.39
C THR A 626 1.01 -22.57 -20.41
N PRO A 627 2.21 -22.01 -20.66
CA PRO A 627 2.36 -20.57 -20.84
C PRO A 627 1.49 -20.02 -21.99
N ALA A 628 1.27 -20.81 -23.05
CA ALA A 628 0.35 -20.47 -24.13
C ALA A 628 -1.13 -20.51 -23.69
N GLY A 629 -1.51 -21.47 -22.85
CA GLY A 629 -2.84 -21.53 -22.22
C GLY A 629 -3.11 -20.31 -21.33
N TYR A 630 -2.15 -19.93 -20.49
CA TYR A 630 -2.27 -18.73 -19.65
C TYR A 630 -2.26 -17.42 -20.45
N GLN A 631 -1.50 -17.35 -21.54
CA GLN A 631 -1.54 -16.18 -22.44
C GLN A 631 -2.93 -16.03 -23.10
N LEU A 632 -3.53 -17.13 -23.53
CA LEU A 632 -4.90 -17.13 -24.08
C LEU A 632 -5.94 -16.73 -23.02
N LEU A 633 -5.80 -17.23 -21.78
CA LEU A 633 -6.65 -16.81 -20.65
C LEU A 633 -6.51 -15.31 -20.38
N TYR A 634 -5.29 -14.79 -20.26
CA TYR A 634 -5.02 -13.36 -20.08
C TYR A 634 -5.68 -12.51 -21.18
N ASN A 635 -5.50 -12.88 -22.46
CA ASN A 635 -6.10 -12.16 -23.59
C ASN A 635 -7.64 -12.18 -23.53
N THR A 636 -8.24 -13.29 -23.11
CA THR A 636 -9.70 -13.42 -22.98
C THR A 636 -10.24 -12.60 -21.80
N ILE A 637 -9.53 -12.53 -20.67
CA ILE A 637 -9.85 -11.64 -19.54
C ILE A 637 -9.79 -10.17 -20.00
N MET A 638 -8.70 -9.76 -20.65
CA MET A 638 -8.54 -8.38 -21.12
C MET A 638 -9.60 -7.99 -22.15
N ARG A 639 -9.99 -8.92 -23.04
CA ARG A 639 -11.11 -8.70 -23.98
C ARG A 639 -12.45 -8.56 -23.27
N CYS A 640 -12.71 -9.36 -22.22
CA CYS A 640 -13.92 -9.22 -21.41
C CYS A 640 -13.96 -7.86 -20.70
N ILE A 641 -12.85 -7.42 -20.09
CA ILE A 641 -12.74 -6.07 -19.49
C ILE A 641 -12.96 -4.99 -20.54
N ALA A 642 -12.35 -5.08 -21.73
CA ALA A 642 -12.51 -4.10 -22.81
C ALA A 642 -13.98 -3.95 -23.27
N LEU A 643 -14.71 -5.08 -23.37
CA LEU A 643 -16.10 -5.10 -23.84
C LEU A 643 -17.09 -4.65 -22.77
N CYS A 644 -16.90 -5.06 -21.51
CA CYS A 644 -17.86 -4.80 -20.44
C CYS A 644 -17.57 -3.51 -19.68
N TRP A 645 -16.29 -3.18 -19.46
CA TRP A 645 -15.83 -2.09 -18.58
C TRP A 645 -14.59 -1.41 -19.18
N PRO A 646 -14.69 -0.74 -20.34
CA PRO A 646 -13.54 -0.10 -21.01
C PRO A 646 -12.84 0.93 -20.12
N ASP A 647 -13.55 1.55 -19.17
CA ASP A 647 -13.01 2.46 -18.16
C ASP A 647 -12.09 1.78 -17.11
N GLN A 648 -11.98 0.45 -17.16
CA GLN A 648 -11.10 -0.36 -16.31
C GLN A 648 -9.88 -0.92 -17.05
N LEU A 649 -9.70 -0.58 -18.32
CA LEU A 649 -8.47 -0.92 -19.05
C LEU A 649 -7.25 -0.19 -18.46
N PRO A 650 -6.08 -0.83 -18.38
CA PRO A 650 -4.87 -0.25 -17.82
C PRO A 650 -4.50 1.12 -18.39
N GLU A 651 -4.67 1.32 -19.70
CA GLU A 651 -4.42 2.57 -20.40
C GLU A 651 -5.33 3.73 -19.96
N HIS A 652 -6.53 3.43 -19.45
CA HIS A 652 -7.52 4.43 -19.01
C HIS A 652 -7.46 4.73 -17.50
N LEU A 653 -6.71 3.94 -16.72
CA LEU A 653 -6.47 4.23 -15.30
C LEU A 653 -5.29 5.20 -15.13
N PRO A 654 -5.31 6.12 -14.16
CA PRO A 654 -4.12 6.88 -13.77
C PRO A 654 -3.14 6.02 -12.96
N PHE A 655 -1.88 6.46 -12.83
CA PHE A 655 -1.01 5.92 -11.77
C PHE A 655 -1.45 6.52 -10.43
N ILE A 656 -1.42 5.73 -9.35
CA ILE A 656 -1.77 6.22 -8.02
C ILE A 656 -0.73 7.22 -7.50
N LEU A 657 0.56 6.94 -7.73
CA LEU A 657 1.67 7.82 -7.35
C LEU A 657 2.26 8.54 -8.56
N PRO A 658 2.73 9.80 -8.40
CA PRO A 658 3.32 10.62 -9.48
C PRO A 658 4.44 9.92 -10.26
N HIS A 659 4.67 10.34 -11.50
CA HIS A 659 5.84 9.92 -12.26
C HIS A 659 7.10 10.62 -11.72
N TRP A 660 8.29 10.03 -11.88
CA TRP A 660 9.51 10.50 -11.20
C TRP A 660 10.00 11.88 -11.68
N ASP A 661 9.58 12.29 -12.87
CA ASP A 661 9.88 13.57 -13.53
C ASP A 661 8.78 14.63 -13.33
N ASP A 662 7.72 14.32 -12.56
CA ASP A 662 6.67 15.26 -12.19
C ASP A 662 7.20 16.29 -11.17
N GLY A 663 7.98 17.23 -11.69
CA GLY A 663 8.71 18.21 -10.89
C GLY A 663 7.81 19.12 -10.05
N ASP A 664 6.51 19.20 -10.33
CA ASP A 664 5.55 19.91 -9.49
C ASP A 664 5.07 19.03 -8.33
N ALA A 665 4.76 17.76 -8.57
CA ALA A 665 4.44 16.81 -7.50
C ALA A 665 5.59 16.61 -6.49
N TRP A 666 6.85 16.61 -6.96
CA TRP A 666 8.03 16.40 -6.09
C TRP A 666 8.61 17.69 -5.45
N LYS A 667 8.06 18.87 -5.73
CA LYS A 667 8.46 20.12 -5.03
C LYS A 667 8.05 20.13 -3.55
N MET A 668 7.10 19.27 -3.15
CA MET A 668 6.68 19.01 -1.77
C MET A 668 7.75 18.24 -0.96
N ARG A 669 8.92 18.85 -0.72
CA ARG A 669 9.96 18.26 0.14
C ARG A 669 9.55 18.30 1.62
N GLY A 670 8.92 17.24 2.11
CA GLY A 670 8.70 17.04 3.56
C GLY A 670 7.63 16.03 3.95
N GLU A 671 6.61 15.85 3.11
CA GLU A 671 5.37 15.16 3.51
C GLU A 671 5.10 13.90 2.67
N THR A 672 5.72 12.77 3.03
CA THR A 672 5.45 11.48 2.36
C THR A 672 3.99 11.01 2.50
N GLY A 673 3.26 11.46 3.53
CA GLY A 673 1.82 11.19 3.68
C GLY A 673 0.94 11.90 2.64
N SER A 674 1.31 13.10 2.21
CA SER A 674 0.56 13.87 1.19
C SER A 674 0.54 13.16 -0.16
N ILE A 675 1.67 12.55 -0.54
CA ILE A 675 1.83 11.80 -1.80
C ILE A 675 0.97 10.52 -1.83
N ILE A 676 0.76 9.87 -0.68
CA ILE A 676 -0.03 8.62 -0.55
C ILE A 676 -1.54 8.89 -0.68
N ASN A 677 -1.99 10.07 -0.24
CA ASN A 677 -3.41 10.43 -0.21
C ASN A 677 -3.94 11.00 -1.52
N HIS A 678 -3.14 11.04 -2.60
CA HIS A 678 -3.61 11.51 -3.90
C HIS A 678 -4.48 10.47 -4.65
N ARG A 679 -5.49 9.88 -3.98
CA ARG A 679 -6.63 9.21 -4.65
C ARG A 679 -7.27 10.26 -5.57
N MET A 680 -6.94 10.19 -6.87
CA MET A 680 -7.27 11.27 -7.80
C MET A 680 -8.75 11.62 -7.72
N ARG A 681 -9.03 12.89 -7.40
CA ARG A 681 -10.33 13.51 -7.68
C ARG A 681 -10.71 13.13 -9.11
N SER A 682 -11.93 12.63 -9.25
CA SER A 682 -12.45 12.02 -10.47
C SER A 682 -11.98 12.73 -11.73
N ALA A 683 -11.52 11.95 -12.71
CA ALA A 683 -11.23 12.43 -14.05
C ALA A 683 -12.52 12.92 -14.71
N GLN A 684 -12.97 14.13 -14.37
CA GLN A 684 -13.89 14.86 -15.20
C GLN A 684 -13.17 15.12 -16.53
N PRO A 685 -13.70 14.67 -17.67
CA PRO A 685 -13.12 15.01 -18.95
C PRO A 685 -13.13 16.53 -19.10
N ARG A 686 -11.96 17.14 -19.33
CA ARG A 686 -11.88 18.55 -19.71
C ARG A 686 -12.82 18.74 -20.90
N ARG A 687 -13.80 19.63 -20.79
CA ARG A 687 -14.69 20.00 -21.90
C ARG A 687 -13.88 20.71 -22.99
N SER A 688 -13.26 19.93 -23.88
CA SER A 688 -12.79 20.42 -25.17
C SER A 688 -14.03 20.64 -26.06
N GLY A 689 -14.43 21.89 -26.26
CA GLY A 689 -15.47 22.23 -27.22
C GLY A 689 -15.00 21.96 -28.65
N GLY A 690 -15.83 21.32 -29.47
CA GLY A 690 -15.57 21.17 -30.90
C GLY A 690 -16.28 20.00 -31.58
N SER A 691 -17.22 20.33 -32.47
CA SER A 691 -17.68 19.51 -33.61
C SER A 691 -18.33 18.15 -33.33
N SER A 692 -19.63 18.04 -33.64
CA SER A 692 -20.33 16.76 -33.73
C SER A 692 -19.95 16.00 -35.01
N ILE A 693 -19.53 14.74 -34.86
CA ILE A 693 -19.49 13.78 -35.97
C ILE A 693 -20.25 12.53 -35.50
N ARG A 694 -21.29 12.13 -36.25
CA ARG A 694 -22.07 10.92 -35.97
C ARG A 694 -21.21 9.67 -36.24
N PRO A 695 -21.29 8.61 -35.43
CA PRO A 695 -20.73 7.32 -35.81
C PRO A 695 -21.59 6.69 -36.94
N PRO A 696 -20.97 6.00 -37.91
CA PRO A 696 -21.71 5.19 -38.86
C PRO A 696 -22.23 3.91 -38.19
N SER A 697 -23.39 3.43 -38.66
CA SER A 697 -23.92 2.13 -38.29
C SER A 697 -23.01 1.00 -38.82
N ALA A 698 -22.60 0.09 -37.94
CA ALA A 698 -21.95 -1.15 -38.33
C ALA A 698 -22.62 -2.33 -37.62
N SER A 699 -23.27 -3.17 -38.40
CA SER A 699 -23.79 -4.48 -38.00
C SER A 699 -22.69 -5.54 -38.10
N LEU A 700 -22.49 -6.32 -37.03
CA LEU A 700 -22.30 -7.79 -37.01
C LEU A 700 -21.99 -8.24 -35.57
#